data_AF-A0A1Y3UZY7-F1
#
_entry.id   AF-A0A1Y3UZY7-F1
#
_cell.length_a   1.000
_cell.length_b   1.000
_cell.length_c   1.000
_cell.angle_alpha   90.00
_cell.angle_beta   90.00
_cell.angle_gamma   90.00
#
_symmetry.space_group_name_H-M   'P 1'
#
loop_
_entity.id
_entity.type
_entity.pdbx_description
1 polymer ?
#
loop_
_entity_poly.entity_id
_entity_poly.type
_entity_poly.pdbx_seq_one_letter_code
_entity_poly.pdbx_strand_id
1 'polypeptide(L)'
;MPIHSHSKRVDMVKINGSSFALQYKRTTYRPIDSSSVFDTIEDARVYARNTDAEAYFPYAGQLVSTLENGGAVYKLSKDDSIPETDGKRHFKLDPIGSKNDNDDRYVRKDIAETIEKLMTFIEGINVKGTATLNEIMLLKDLVSENFSAGGSGFGIYRDADGNYHLDIDFVDIRKKLSVEDIQVQQSTYVGGRQYNTGGGIICNRVEDKGTYWRCYFKTTDSEGRTVYNTFQEDDQAICETFNLKSGNHYYWRLVTGTGDDYIDLSKDDCASGSDIPLAGDSIVQLGNRTDTGRQGAIVWDSVTAGGPYVRIYNGINSYTMPEPLIDFNTVLSEITARFINQATGKDMDKTLDDMQVNLDIIKQQTDKEYTMWFYDYEPTLSNIPASEWTTAELKAMHDQDLFYNTATGQGYRFESGAWEEITDHLTLKALEDAKKAQDTADGKRRVFVSQPTVADAYDVGDMWVNATYNDGTTIYKNDALVCKTAKVAGAAFSISHWKPSSTATTAYIENLGDRITVAVTDSENGIAEATRLANQGISDARDAYYLARGAQDTADENTAAIQVTKDSIAALVEGIHFDSSGNITNINTSGLVTTADFNSLLSKKVSFDAAGHITNIDKSGLITESNLVQMFAEKTASDGYVKKSYIAAFVTELPDGRFQSNALVSADLIRFNGHIVANDTFVVDKDGNLTLNDITANNLTLSGDINGNDATLNNITLNNVTANSGVFKGEFSTSMSGGSRVTIKEENEYGTDGTYGSIRVYDNNNDKVIDIGFKDGNENSPYISITSGHGSTLSILSISTNIISMMNSTGDGESDEVWLDTMYGLRFFKNGILKKSYPAR
;
A
#
# COMPACT_ATOMS: atom_id res chain seq x y z
N MET A 1 32.22 -5.13 109.54
CA MET A 1 31.52 -5.29 110.83
C MET A 1 30.07 -5.66 110.54
N PRO A 2 29.49 -6.67 111.23
CA PRO A 2 28.27 -7.35 110.79
C PRO A 2 27.04 -6.99 111.66
N ILE A 3 25.85 -7.41 111.19
CA ILE A 3 24.78 -8.14 111.93
C ILE A 3 23.34 -7.70 111.58
N HIS A 4 22.55 -8.72 111.20
CA HIS A 4 21.10 -8.97 111.27
C HIS A 4 20.04 -8.28 110.37
N SER A 5 19.51 -9.14 109.49
CA SER A 5 18.09 -9.34 109.12
C SER A 5 17.05 -8.71 110.05
N HIS A 6 16.03 -8.08 109.47
CA HIS A 6 14.64 -8.17 109.94
C HIS A 6 13.67 -8.12 108.75
N SER A 7 12.84 -9.15 108.68
CA SER A 7 11.65 -9.32 107.85
C SER A 7 10.75 -8.07 107.87
N LYS A 8 10.32 -7.60 106.70
CA LYS A 8 9.19 -6.67 106.57
C LYS A 8 8.10 -7.32 105.74
N ARG A 9 6.99 -7.52 106.46
CA ARG A 9 5.61 -7.85 106.06
C ARG A 9 5.28 -7.57 104.59
N VAL A 10 4.69 -8.60 103.97
CA VAL A 10 3.81 -8.47 102.81
C VAL A 10 2.58 -7.71 103.29
N ASP A 11 2.36 -6.50 102.79
CA ASP A 11 1.14 -5.75 103.03
C ASP A 11 -0.02 -6.44 102.28
N MET A 12 -1.15 -6.54 102.98
CA MET A 12 -2.41 -7.13 102.53
C MET A 12 -2.97 -6.31 101.35
N VAL A 13 -3.48 -6.97 100.31
CA VAL A 13 -4.21 -6.30 99.21
C VAL A 13 -5.41 -5.56 99.81
N LYS A 14 -5.39 -4.23 99.75
CA LYS A 14 -6.50 -3.38 100.21
C LYS A 14 -7.54 -3.29 99.11
N ILE A 15 -8.76 -3.75 99.41
CA ILE A 15 -9.95 -3.48 98.60
C ILE A 15 -10.70 -2.35 99.30
N ASN A 16 -10.74 -1.17 98.69
CA ASN A 16 -11.44 0.00 99.23
C ASN A 16 -12.93 -0.03 98.82
N GLY A 17 -13.82 0.01 99.81
CA GLY A 17 -15.27 -0.15 99.64
C GLY A 17 -15.98 -0.85 100.80
N SER A 18 -15.30 -1.08 101.93
CA SER A 18 -15.89 -1.70 103.12
C SER A 18 -16.66 -0.66 103.96
N SER A 19 -17.95 -0.50 103.66
CA SER A 19 -18.92 -0.19 104.70
C SER A 19 -20.12 -1.11 104.57
N PHE A 20 -19.99 -2.35 105.05
CA PHE A 20 -20.90 -2.94 106.03
C PHE A 20 -20.35 -4.31 106.45
N ALA A 21 -20.33 -4.51 107.76
CA ALA A 21 -19.87 -5.71 108.43
C ALA A 21 -20.67 -6.93 108.00
N LEU A 22 -20.00 -7.90 107.38
CA LEU A 22 -20.15 -9.35 107.57
C LEU A 22 -19.14 -10.02 106.62
N GLN A 23 -18.20 -10.73 107.21
CA GLN A 23 -17.27 -11.61 106.51
C GLN A 23 -18.07 -12.65 105.72
N TYR A 24 -18.20 -12.44 104.41
CA TYR A 24 -18.33 -13.57 103.50
C TYR A 24 -16.93 -13.82 102.92
N LYS A 25 -16.17 -14.70 103.56
CA LYS A 25 -15.26 -15.58 102.82
C LYS A 25 -16.14 -16.27 101.78
N ARG A 26 -16.16 -15.74 100.56
CA ARG A 26 -17.01 -16.27 99.50
C ARG A 26 -16.50 -17.67 99.17
N THR A 27 -17.36 -18.67 99.24
CA THR A 27 -17.04 -20.07 98.88
C THR A 27 -17.57 -20.45 97.49
N THR A 28 -18.08 -19.48 96.71
CA THR A 28 -18.71 -19.71 95.40
C THR A 28 -18.41 -18.61 94.37
N TYR A 29 -18.40 -18.97 93.09
CA TYR A 29 -18.03 -18.14 91.93
C TYR A 29 -19.12 -17.13 91.49
N ARG A 30 -19.57 -16.21 92.38
CA ARG A 30 -20.54 -15.14 92.05
C ARG A 30 -19.89 -13.74 91.94
N PRO A 31 -20.49 -12.78 91.20
CA PRO A 31 -19.88 -11.46 90.91
C PRO A 31 -19.53 -10.62 92.13
N ILE A 32 -18.36 -9.96 92.10
CA ILE A 32 -18.01 -8.90 93.07
C ILE A 32 -19.05 -7.79 92.99
N ASP A 33 -19.45 -7.22 94.13
CA ASP A 33 -20.36 -6.08 94.18
C ASP A 33 -19.72 -4.89 93.45
N SER A 34 -20.48 -4.22 92.59
CA SER A 34 -20.04 -3.10 91.74
C SER A 34 -19.44 -1.89 92.49
N SER A 35 -19.49 -1.90 93.83
CA SER A 35 -18.90 -0.89 94.71
C SER A 35 -17.45 -1.19 95.16
N SER A 36 -16.90 -2.36 94.83
CA SER A 36 -15.55 -2.77 95.28
C SER A 36 -14.52 -2.61 94.15
N VAL A 37 -13.58 -1.68 94.32
CA VAL A 37 -12.55 -1.32 93.32
C VAL A 37 -11.16 -1.65 93.89
N PHE A 38 -10.25 -2.11 93.03
CA PHE A 38 -8.85 -2.35 93.41
C PHE A 38 -8.05 -1.03 93.38
N ASP A 39 -7.16 -0.81 94.35
CA ASP A 39 -6.35 0.41 94.39
C ASP A 39 -5.33 0.44 93.22
N THR A 40 -4.66 -0.69 92.93
CA THR A 40 -3.63 -0.81 91.88
C THR A 40 -3.91 -1.94 90.86
N ILE A 41 -3.25 -1.89 89.69
CA ILE A 41 -3.35 -2.96 88.69
C ILE A 41 -2.72 -4.28 89.16
N GLU A 42 -1.67 -4.20 89.97
CA GLU A 42 -1.00 -5.40 90.49
C GLU A 42 -1.85 -6.12 91.54
N ASP A 43 -2.62 -5.38 92.35
CA ASP A 43 -3.61 -5.98 93.26
C ASP A 43 -4.68 -6.78 92.50
N ALA A 44 -5.19 -6.22 91.40
CA ALA A 44 -6.14 -6.89 90.53
C ALA A 44 -5.50 -8.11 89.83
N ARG A 45 -4.21 -8.04 89.48
CA ARG A 45 -3.47 -9.15 88.84
C ARG A 45 -3.22 -10.29 89.80
N VAL A 46 -2.87 -10.00 91.05
CA VAL A 46 -2.71 -10.98 92.13
C VAL A 46 -4.04 -11.69 92.40
N TYR A 47 -5.15 -10.95 92.48
CA TYR A 47 -6.50 -11.52 92.59
C TYR A 47 -6.86 -12.45 91.42
N ALA A 48 -6.58 -12.04 90.18
CA ALA A 48 -6.88 -12.83 88.98
C ALA A 48 -6.01 -14.11 88.89
N ARG A 49 -4.71 -14.01 89.20
CA ARG A 49 -3.78 -15.14 89.19
C ARG A 49 -4.06 -16.14 90.29
N ASN A 50 -4.60 -15.73 91.44
CA ASN A 50 -5.01 -16.65 92.51
C ASN A 50 -3.88 -17.56 93.05
N THR A 51 -2.63 -17.09 93.05
CA THR A 51 -1.44 -17.88 93.44
C THR A 51 -1.01 -17.72 94.90
N ASP A 52 -1.70 -16.88 95.67
CA ASP A 52 -1.35 -16.61 97.08
C ASP A 52 -1.73 -17.77 98.02
N ALA A 53 -1.19 -17.75 99.23
CA ALA A 53 -1.49 -18.74 100.28
C ALA A 53 -3.00 -18.75 100.68
N GLU A 54 -3.69 -17.62 100.55
CA GLU A 54 -5.16 -17.56 100.67
C GLU A 54 -5.82 -17.79 99.30
N ALA A 55 -6.93 -18.55 99.30
CA ALA A 55 -7.68 -18.85 98.07
C ALA A 55 -8.67 -17.74 97.74
N TYR A 56 -8.52 -17.13 96.56
CA TYR A 56 -9.52 -16.26 95.93
C TYR A 56 -10.43 -17.06 95.00
N PHE A 57 -11.58 -16.49 94.62
CA PHE A 57 -12.57 -17.13 93.72
C PHE A 57 -12.86 -16.30 92.46
N PRO A 58 -11.84 -15.96 91.65
CA PRO A 58 -12.06 -15.33 90.36
C PRO A 58 -12.82 -16.26 89.40
N TYR A 59 -13.55 -15.71 88.43
CA TYR A 59 -14.23 -16.47 87.39
C TYR A 59 -14.10 -15.85 86.00
N ALA A 60 -14.23 -16.69 84.97
CA ALA A 60 -14.12 -16.27 83.58
C ALA A 60 -15.20 -15.23 83.23
N GLY A 61 -14.79 -14.12 82.62
CA GLY A 61 -15.67 -13.02 82.23
C GLY A 61 -15.99 -12.04 83.36
N GLN A 62 -15.42 -12.20 84.55
CA GLN A 62 -15.57 -11.24 85.63
C GLN A 62 -14.97 -9.87 85.23
N LEU A 63 -15.70 -8.79 85.53
CA LEU A 63 -15.23 -7.42 85.36
C LEU A 63 -14.60 -6.93 86.66
N VAL A 64 -13.40 -6.36 86.56
CA VAL A 64 -12.70 -5.71 87.68
C VAL A 64 -12.27 -4.32 87.26
N SER A 65 -12.33 -3.37 88.18
CA SER A 65 -11.90 -1.99 87.96
C SER A 65 -10.78 -1.62 88.92
N THR A 66 -9.89 -0.73 88.47
CA THR A 66 -8.76 -0.22 89.26
C THR A 66 -8.85 1.29 89.39
N LEU A 67 -8.52 1.84 90.56
CA LEU A 67 -8.44 3.30 90.78
C LEU A 67 -7.21 3.90 90.08
N GLU A 68 -6.14 3.13 89.98
CA GLU A 68 -4.97 3.46 89.17
C GLU A 68 -5.31 3.58 87.67
N ASN A 69 -4.64 4.49 86.95
CA ASN A 69 -4.85 4.78 85.52
C ASN A 69 -6.26 5.27 85.14
N GLY A 70 -6.93 6.01 86.03
CA GLY A 70 -8.15 6.75 85.68
C GLY A 70 -9.43 5.91 85.62
N GLY A 71 -9.49 4.78 86.34
CA GLY A 71 -10.69 3.94 86.40
C GLY A 71 -10.74 2.84 85.35
N ALA A 72 -9.58 2.31 84.92
CA ALA A 72 -9.52 1.27 83.90
C ALA A 72 -10.30 0.01 84.32
N VAL A 73 -10.98 -0.61 83.35
CA VAL A 73 -11.79 -1.82 83.55
C VAL A 73 -11.15 -2.98 82.80
N TYR A 74 -11.10 -4.15 83.44
CA TYR A 74 -10.52 -5.37 82.90
C TYR A 74 -11.53 -6.52 82.96
N LYS A 75 -11.48 -7.41 81.98
CA LYS A 75 -12.16 -8.70 81.97
C LYS A 75 -11.17 -9.78 82.39
N LEU A 76 -11.58 -10.68 83.28
CA LEU A 76 -10.80 -11.87 83.59
C LEU A 76 -11.01 -12.92 82.50
N SER A 77 -9.94 -13.29 81.80
CA SER A 77 -9.93 -14.44 80.89
C SER A 77 -9.05 -15.54 81.47
N LYS A 78 -9.33 -16.79 81.09
CA LYS A 78 -8.58 -17.94 81.61
C LYS A 78 -7.11 -17.81 81.23
N ASP A 79 -6.21 -18.03 82.19
CA ASP A 79 -4.77 -18.04 81.94
C ASP A 79 -4.29 -19.48 81.76
N ASP A 80 -4.25 -19.95 80.52
CA ASP A 80 -3.82 -21.31 80.18
C ASP A 80 -2.31 -21.53 80.38
N SER A 81 -1.53 -20.48 80.71
CA SER A 81 -0.09 -20.60 80.97
C SER A 81 0.26 -21.11 82.37
N ILE A 82 -0.71 -21.10 83.30
CA ILE A 82 -0.55 -21.58 84.68
C ILE A 82 -1.36 -22.88 84.85
N PRO A 83 -0.70 -24.04 85.09
CA PRO A 83 -1.41 -25.29 85.33
C PRO A 83 -2.23 -25.24 86.63
N GLU A 84 -3.49 -25.68 86.60
CA GLU A 84 -4.39 -25.74 87.77
C GLU A 84 -4.04 -26.92 88.72
N THR A 85 -2.75 -27.24 88.88
CA THR A 85 -2.26 -28.36 89.71
C THR A 85 -2.37 -28.10 91.21
N ASP A 86 -2.58 -26.83 91.60
CA ASP A 86 -2.88 -26.40 92.97
C ASP A 86 -4.39 -26.45 93.31
N GLY A 87 -5.23 -26.89 92.36
CA GLY A 87 -6.68 -26.96 92.51
C GLY A 87 -7.41 -25.62 92.40
N LYS A 88 -6.72 -24.56 92.00
CA LYS A 88 -7.27 -23.21 91.80
C LYS A 88 -7.38 -22.89 90.32
N ARG A 89 -8.31 -21.99 90.00
CA ARG A 89 -8.47 -21.45 88.64
C ARG A 89 -7.71 -20.15 88.51
N HIS A 90 -6.89 -20.04 87.48
CA HIS A 90 -6.04 -18.90 87.21
C HIS A 90 -6.56 -18.09 86.03
N PHE A 91 -6.56 -16.77 86.18
CA PHE A 91 -7.04 -15.83 85.18
C PHE A 91 -6.01 -14.72 84.97
N LYS A 92 -6.04 -14.15 83.77
CA LYS A 92 -5.30 -12.94 83.42
C LYS A 92 -6.27 -11.77 83.26
N LEU A 93 -5.73 -10.57 83.42
CA LEU A 93 -6.48 -9.34 83.18
C LEU A 93 -6.34 -8.96 81.70
N ASP A 94 -7.46 -8.99 80.98
CA ASP A 94 -7.56 -8.39 79.65
C ASP A 94 -8.20 -7.01 79.79
N PRO A 95 -7.53 -5.91 79.39
CA PRO A 95 -8.12 -4.58 79.46
C PRO A 95 -9.38 -4.49 78.60
N ILE A 96 -10.33 -3.65 79.01
CA ILE A 96 -11.53 -3.32 78.22
C ILE A 96 -11.43 -1.85 77.84
N GLY A 97 -11.26 -1.58 76.55
CA GLY A 97 -11.23 -0.22 76.02
C GLY A 97 -9.89 0.49 76.22
N SER A 98 -8.77 -0.26 76.27
CA SER A 98 -7.44 0.37 76.24
C SER A 98 -7.04 0.74 74.81
N LYS A 99 -6.11 1.69 74.67
CA LYS A 99 -5.56 2.18 73.39
C LYS A 99 -4.93 1.10 72.48
N ASN A 100 -4.83 -0.14 72.96
CA ASN A 100 -4.20 -1.27 72.29
C ASN A 100 -5.20 -2.39 71.88
N ASP A 101 -6.51 -2.23 72.14
CA ASP A 101 -7.54 -3.10 71.54
C ASP A 101 -7.87 -2.57 70.13
N ASN A 102 -6.87 -2.51 69.26
CA ASN A 102 -7.07 -2.19 67.85
C ASN A 102 -7.80 -3.37 67.22
N ASP A 103 -9.12 -3.32 67.28
CA ASP A 103 -9.97 -4.11 66.42
C ASP A 103 -9.87 -3.49 65.02
N ASP A 104 -9.16 -4.18 64.12
CA ASP A 104 -8.89 -3.77 62.73
C ASP A 104 -10.15 -3.42 61.92
N ARG A 105 -11.35 -3.60 62.50
CA ARG A 105 -12.63 -3.16 61.95
C ARG A 105 -12.89 -1.65 62.11
N TYR A 106 -12.20 -0.93 62.98
CA TYR A 106 -12.46 0.49 63.25
C TYR A 106 -11.26 1.39 62.93
N VAL A 107 -11.53 2.56 62.35
CA VAL A 107 -10.52 3.59 62.09
C VAL A 107 -10.47 4.60 63.24
N ARG A 108 -9.29 4.79 63.83
CA ARG A 108 -9.02 5.78 64.88
C ARG A 108 -9.00 7.19 64.29
N LYS A 109 -9.46 8.16 65.09
CA LYS A 109 -9.51 9.59 64.71
C LYS A 109 -8.34 10.40 65.26
N ASP A 110 -7.55 9.82 66.16
CA ASP A 110 -6.51 10.50 66.95
C ASP A 110 -5.08 10.15 66.53
N ILE A 111 -4.91 9.14 65.66
CA ILE A 111 -3.61 8.68 65.15
C ILE A 111 -3.69 8.37 63.66
N ALA A 112 -2.55 8.36 62.97
CA ALA A 112 -2.48 7.91 61.58
C ALA A 112 -2.65 6.38 61.52
N GLU A 113 -3.48 5.90 60.59
CA GLU A 113 -3.75 4.48 60.38
C GLU A 113 -3.74 4.12 58.90
N THR A 114 -3.41 2.86 58.61
CA THR A 114 -3.39 2.30 57.26
C THR A 114 -4.54 1.31 57.12
N ILE A 115 -5.39 1.46 56.11
CA ILE A 115 -6.46 0.51 55.80
C ILE A 115 -5.93 -0.52 54.81
N GLU A 116 -5.80 -1.78 55.22
CA GLU A 116 -5.22 -2.84 54.39
C GLU A 116 -6.20 -3.44 53.36
N LYS A 117 -7.51 -3.18 53.49
CA LYS A 117 -8.57 -3.69 52.59
C LYS A 117 -9.47 -2.57 52.05
N LEU A 118 -10.29 -2.87 51.05
CA LEU A 118 -11.21 -1.90 50.45
C LEU A 118 -12.17 -1.32 51.49
N MET A 119 -12.28 0.01 51.51
CA MET A 119 -13.23 0.76 52.35
C MET A 119 -14.21 1.52 51.45
N THR A 120 -15.50 1.44 51.77
CA THR A 120 -16.58 2.11 51.01
C THR A 120 -17.19 3.22 51.87
N PHE A 121 -17.15 4.46 51.38
CA PHE A 121 -17.78 5.63 52.01
C PHE A 121 -19.08 5.95 51.26
N ILE A 122 -20.23 5.88 51.95
CA ILE A 122 -21.54 6.07 51.33
C ILE A 122 -21.79 7.55 50.98
N GLU A 123 -21.32 8.47 51.83
CA GLU A 123 -21.50 9.92 51.65
C GLU A 123 -20.27 10.61 51.05
N GLY A 124 -19.25 9.84 50.66
CA GLY A 124 -17.98 10.34 50.13
C GLY A 124 -16.95 10.70 51.21
N ILE A 125 -15.78 11.17 50.75
CA ILE A 125 -14.64 11.56 51.59
C ILE A 125 -14.49 13.08 51.52
N ASN A 126 -14.56 13.77 52.67
CA ASN A 126 -14.36 15.21 52.74
C ASN A 126 -12.92 15.53 53.16
N VAL A 127 -12.04 15.80 52.20
CA VAL A 127 -10.65 16.18 52.47
C VAL A 127 -10.60 17.70 52.77
N LYS A 128 -10.53 18.06 54.05
CA LYS A 128 -10.38 19.46 54.47
C LYS A 128 -8.91 19.81 54.73
N GLY A 129 -8.28 20.48 53.76
CA GLY A 129 -6.89 20.94 53.82
C GLY A 129 -6.22 20.93 52.45
N THR A 130 -5.14 21.68 52.27
CA THR A 130 -4.35 21.65 51.03
C THR A 130 -3.57 20.33 50.98
N ALA A 131 -4.18 19.26 50.46
CA ALA A 131 -3.44 18.05 50.13
C ALA A 131 -2.46 18.39 49.01
N THR A 132 -1.17 18.17 49.24
CA THR A 132 -0.18 18.30 48.17
C THR A 132 -0.30 17.07 47.25
N LEU A 133 -0.05 17.25 45.95
CA LEU A 133 -0.16 16.14 44.97
C LEU A 133 0.72 14.94 45.32
N ASN A 134 1.81 15.15 46.06
CA ASN A 134 2.67 14.09 46.57
C ASN A 134 1.97 13.15 47.58
N GLU A 135 0.86 13.56 48.18
CA GLU A 135 0.11 12.79 49.19
C GLU A 135 -1.05 11.98 48.57
N ILE A 136 -1.39 12.22 47.29
CA ILE A 136 -2.42 11.49 46.54
C ILE A 136 -1.75 10.70 45.41
N MET A 137 -1.17 9.55 45.73
CA MET A 137 -0.72 8.59 44.73
C MET A 137 -1.87 7.69 44.28
N LEU A 138 -2.27 7.79 43.01
CA LEU A 138 -3.22 6.88 42.37
C LEU A 138 -2.50 5.55 42.03
N LEU A 139 -2.82 4.48 42.75
CA LEU A 139 -2.32 3.13 42.46
C LEU A 139 -3.15 2.38 41.40
N LYS A 140 -4.36 2.86 41.11
CA LYS A 140 -5.33 2.31 40.14
C LYS A 140 -6.18 3.44 39.54
N ASP A 141 -6.93 3.11 38.49
CA ASP A 141 -7.86 4.03 37.83
C ASP A 141 -8.93 4.57 38.80
N LEU A 142 -9.33 5.83 38.59
CA LEU A 142 -10.40 6.49 39.32
C LEU A 142 -11.56 6.75 38.37
N VAL A 143 -12.58 5.88 38.41
CA VAL A 143 -13.69 5.88 37.45
C VAL A 143 -15.04 5.98 38.15
N SER A 144 -15.99 6.70 37.56
CA SER A 144 -17.38 6.72 38.01
C SER A 144 -18.09 5.39 37.71
N GLU A 145 -19.18 5.11 38.41
CA GLU A 145 -19.92 3.83 38.27
C GLU A 145 -20.37 3.54 36.83
N ASN A 146 -20.73 4.58 36.08
CA ASN A 146 -21.18 4.52 34.69
C ASN A 146 -20.09 4.91 33.68
N PHE A 147 -18.81 4.85 34.07
CA PHE A 147 -17.72 5.29 33.23
C PHE A 147 -17.58 4.41 31.96
N SER A 148 -17.63 5.06 30.81
CA SER A 148 -17.29 4.50 29.50
C SER A 148 -16.45 5.53 28.75
N ALA A 149 -15.23 5.14 28.37
CA ALA A 149 -14.30 6.03 27.66
C ALA A 149 -14.94 6.67 26.42
N GLY A 150 -14.88 8.01 26.34
CA GLY A 150 -15.46 8.81 25.26
C GLY A 150 -17.00 8.82 25.20
N GLY A 151 -17.69 8.34 26.23
CA GLY A 151 -19.14 8.13 26.21
C GLY A 151 -19.89 8.77 27.38
N SER A 152 -19.65 8.30 28.61
CA SER A 152 -20.38 8.76 29.79
C SER A 152 -19.58 8.62 31.07
N GLY A 153 -19.78 9.54 32.01
CA GLY A 153 -19.17 9.48 33.34
C GLY A 153 -17.88 10.27 33.45
N PHE A 154 -17.08 9.94 34.46
CA PHE A 154 -15.77 10.57 34.72
C PHE A 154 -14.72 9.49 34.95
N GLY A 155 -13.54 9.64 34.35
CA GLY A 155 -12.44 8.71 34.52
C GLY A 155 -11.06 9.36 34.48
N ILE A 156 -10.21 9.00 35.44
CA ILE A 156 -8.75 9.12 35.35
C ILE A 156 -8.21 7.70 35.22
N TYR A 157 -7.76 7.31 34.03
CA TYR A 157 -7.38 5.92 33.75
C TYR A 157 -6.13 5.82 32.90
N ARG A 158 -5.45 4.67 32.97
CA ARG A 158 -4.26 4.38 32.16
C ARG A 158 -4.63 3.49 30.96
N ASP A 159 -4.21 3.85 29.75
CA ASP A 159 -4.43 3.03 28.56
C ASP A 159 -3.44 1.84 28.47
N ALA A 160 -3.62 1.00 27.44
CA ALA A 160 -2.80 -0.19 27.21
C ALA A 160 -1.32 0.12 26.94
N ASP A 161 -1.01 1.31 26.43
CA ASP A 161 0.35 1.80 26.14
C ASP A 161 0.98 2.50 27.35
N GLY A 162 0.21 2.69 28.41
CA GLY A 162 0.66 3.22 29.67
C GLY A 162 0.52 4.74 29.82
N ASN A 163 -0.22 5.41 28.94
CA ASN A 163 -0.53 6.84 29.03
C ASN A 163 -1.77 7.08 29.90
N TYR A 164 -1.82 8.21 30.60
CA TYR A 164 -2.94 8.57 31.46
C TYR A 164 -3.91 9.51 30.74
N HIS A 165 -5.20 9.23 30.88
CA HIS A 165 -6.30 9.99 30.31
C HIS A 165 -7.13 10.65 31.42
N LEU A 166 -7.63 11.86 31.17
CA LEU A 166 -8.63 12.55 31.98
C LEU A 166 -9.89 12.73 31.11
N ASP A 167 -10.93 11.96 31.37
CA ASP A 167 -12.21 11.96 30.64
C ASP A 167 -13.32 12.50 31.56
N ILE A 168 -13.91 13.65 31.20
CA ILE A 168 -14.87 14.38 32.02
C ILE A 168 -15.73 15.33 31.18
N ASP A 169 -17.00 15.49 31.54
CA ASP A 169 -17.94 16.36 30.82
C ASP A 169 -17.60 17.86 30.92
N PHE A 170 -17.17 18.35 32.09
CA PHE A 170 -16.88 19.78 32.32
C PHE A 170 -15.65 19.98 33.21
N VAL A 171 -14.77 20.91 32.81
CA VAL A 171 -13.59 21.35 33.60
C VAL A 171 -13.55 22.87 33.73
N ASP A 172 -13.73 23.39 34.95
CA ASP A 172 -13.64 24.83 35.25
C ASP A 172 -12.23 25.20 35.78
N ILE A 173 -11.46 25.98 35.01
CA ILE A 173 -10.11 26.43 35.38
C ILE A 173 -10.10 27.94 35.64
N ARG A 174 -9.88 28.34 36.91
CA ARG A 174 -10.05 29.74 37.33
C ARG A 174 -8.90 30.70 37.00
N LYS A 175 -7.71 30.21 36.62
CA LYS A 175 -6.53 31.08 36.39
C LYS A 175 -5.81 30.79 35.10
N LYS A 176 -5.15 29.63 34.98
CA LYS A 176 -4.36 29.28 33.79
C LYS A 176 -4.31 27.76 33.60
N LEU A 177 -4.55 27.30 32.38
CA LEU A 177 -4.24 25.96 31.88
C LEU A 177 -2.95 26.05 31.06
N SER A 178 -1.98 25.17 31.30
CA SER A 178 -0.75 25.04 30.50
C SER A 178 -0.64 23.62 29.97
N VAL A 179 -0.68 23.47 28.65
CA VAL A 179 -0.63 22.20 27.90
C VAL A 179 0.24 22.40 26.65
N GLU A 180 0.86 21.32 26.15
CA GLU A 180 1.71 21.37 24.96
C GLU A 180 0.90 21.52 23.66
N ASP A 181 -0.26 20.87 23.56
CA ASP A 181 -1.21 20.99 22.45
C ASP A 181 -2.66 20.84 22.96
N ILE A 182 -3.61 21.56 22.35
CA ILE A 182 -5.05 21.50 22.68
C ILE A 182 -5.88 21.41 21.39
N GLN A 183 -6.45 20.23 21.12
CA GLN A 183 -7.45 20.08 20.07
C GLN A 183 -8.84 20.41 20.63
N VAL A 184 -9.34 21.61 20.33
CA VAL A 184 -10.70 22.02 20.71
C VAL A 184 -11.67 21.72 19.56
N GLN A 185 -12.54 20.73 19.69
CA GLN A 185 -13.77 20.67 18.87
C GLN A 185 -14.84 21.55 19.52
N GLN A 186 -14.83 22.85 19.21
CA GLN A 186 -15.86 23.79 19.68
C GLN A 186 -16.89 24.06 18.58
N SER A 187 -18.18 23.99 18.91
CA SER A 187 -19.16 24.82 18.21
C SER A 187 -19.06 26.24 18.76
N THR A 188 -18.20 27.05 18.17
CA THR A 188 -18.27 28.51 18.28
C THR A 188 -19.36 29.01 17.34
N TYR A 189 -20.22 29.92 17.79
CA TYR A 189 -21.08 30.66 16.87
C TYR A 189 -20.32 31.93 16.46
N VAL A 190 -19.98 32.04 15.19
CA VAL A 190 -19.39 33.25 14.62
C VAL A 190 -20.55 34.11 14.10
N GLY A 191 -20.92 35.14 14.85
CA GLY A 191 -21.94 36.12 14.43
C GLY A 191 -21.38 37.18 13.50
N GLY A 192 -20.94 36.79 12.30
CA GLY A 192 -20.33 37.70 11.32
C GLY A 192 -19.63 36.99 10.17
N ARG A 193 -18.89 37.76 9.36
CA ARG A 193 -18.04 37.25 8.28
C ARG A 193 -16.59 37.12 8.77
N GLN A 194 -15.95 36.00 8.45
CA GLN A 194 -14.52 35.77 8.70
C GLN A 194 -13.80 35.49 7.39
N TYR A 195 -12.61 36.08 7.26
CA TYR A 195 -11.68 35.86 6.17
C TYR A 195 -10.48 35.09 6.71
N ASN A 196 -10.25 33.89 6.18
CA ASN A 196 -9.04 33.11 6.48
C ASN A 196 -8.11 33.24 5.27
N THR A 197 -7.00 33.97 5.48
CA THR A 197 -6.08 34.41 4.42
C THR A 197 -4.63 34.45 4.95
N GLY A 198 -3.69 34.99 4.16
CA GLY A 198 -2.26 34.97 4.46
C GLY A 198 -1.82 35.89 5.60
N GLY A 199 -2.69 36.76 6.13
CA GLY A 199 -2.29 37.68 7.19
C GLY A 199 -3.41 38.57 7.73
N GLY A 200 -3.21 39.08 8.96
CA GLY A 200 -4.12 40.02 9.61
C GLY A 200 -3.45 40.72 10.80
N ILE A 201 -3.85 41.97 11.05
CA ILE A 201 -3.35 42.79 12.16
C ILE A 201 -4.50 43.57 12.82
N ILE A 202 -4.30 43.94 14.07
CA ILE A 202 -5.12 44.96 14.73
C ILE A 202 -4.36 46.28 14.71
N CYS A 203 -4.93 47.29 14.05
CA CYS A 203 -4.31 48.61 13.99
C CYS A 203 -4.34 49.27 15.38
N ASN A 204 -3.20 49.76 15.85
CA ASN A 204 -3.08 50.49 17.11
C ASN A 204 -3.00 52.01 16.90
N ARG A 205 -2.42 52.45 15.78
CA ARG A 205 -2.26 53.88 15.47
C ARG A 205 -2.16 54.08 13.97
N VAL A 206 -2.77 55.15 13.47
CA VAL A 206 -2.70 55.56 12.06
C VAL A 206 -2.01 56.92 11.93
N GLU A 207 -1.08 57.05 11.00
CA GLU A 207 -0.43 58.31 10.63
C GLU A 207 -0.67 58.64 9.15
N ASP A 208 -1.08 59.87 8.87
CA ASP A 208 -1.21 60.37 7.50
C ASP A 208 0.18 60.77 6.95
N LYS A 209 0.62 60.13 5.86
CA LYS A 209 1.91 60.37 5.20
C LYS A 209 1.77 61.04 3.83
N GLY A 210 0.61 61.60 3.52
CA GLY A 210 0.32 62.25 2.24
C GLY A 210 -0.38 61.31 1.27
N THR A 211 0.36 60.43 0.58
CA THR A 211 -0.17 59.51 -0.46
C THR A 211 -0.66 58.17 0.10
N TYR A 212 -0.30 57.83 1.33
CA TYR A 212 -0.72 56.62 2.04
C TYR A 212 -0.98 56.92 3.52
N TRP A 213 -1.69 56.02 4.19
CA TRP A 213 -1.79 55.98 5.65
C TRP A 213 -0.92 54.87 6.21
N ARG A 214 -0.05 55.22 7.16
CA ARG A 214 0.77 54.25 7.87
C ARG A 214 0.02 53.74 9.10
N CYS A 215 -0.33 52.46 9.08
CA CYS A 215 -1.04 51.77 10.13
C CYS A 215 -0.05 50.95 10.96
N TYR A 216 0.17 51.35 12.21
CA TYR A 216 1.04 50.64 13.15
C TYR A 216 0.25 49.57 13.91
N PHE A 217 0.90 48.44 14.19
CA PHE A 217 0.37 47.38 15.05
C PHE A 217 1.41 46.96 16.08
N LYS A 218 0.99 46.24 17.11
CA LYS A 218 1.93 45.75 18.13
C LYS A 218 2.55 44.45 17.66
N THR A 219 3.87 44.40 17.65
CA THR A 219 4.66 43.19 17.38
C THR A 219 4.87 42.35 18.64
N THR A 220 4.28 42.73 19.78
CA THR A 220 4.32 41.94 21.02
C THR A 220 2.91 41.77 21.53
N ASP A 221 2.48 40.52 21.69
CA ASP A 221 1.18 40.22 22.27
C ASP A 221 1.16 40.50 23.79
N SER A 222 0.00 40.36 24.43
CA SER A 222 -0.16 40.57 25.88
C SER A 222 0.63 39.58 26.75
N GLU A 223 1.26 38.58 26.15
CA GLU A 223 2.01 37.50 26.80
C GLU A 223 3.52 37.58 26.51
N GLY A 224 3.99 38.58 25.75
CA GLY A 224 5.41 38.79 25.46
C GLY A 224 5.94 38.06 24.22
N ARG A 225 5.07 37.48 23.37
CA ARG A 225 5.48 36.80 22.12
C ARG A 225 5.60 37.79 20.97
N THR A 226 6.63 37.63 20.14
CA THR A 226 6.85 38.46 18.95
C THR A 226 5.94 38.02 17.80
N VAL A 227 5.07 38.92 17.33
CA VAL A 227 4.22 38.75 16.15
C VAL A 227 4.90 39.44 14.96
N TYR A 228 5.16 38.69 13.89
CA TYR A 228 5.76 39.22 12.66
C TYR A 228 4.68 39.85 11.76
N ASN A 229 5.08 40.87 10.98
CA ASN A 229 4.23 41.37 9.92
C ASN A 229 4.04 40.28 8.85
N THR A 230 2.79 39.91 8.60
CA THR A 230 2.43 38.91 7.59
C THR A 230 2.05 39.53 6.25
N PHE A 231 1.85 40.85 6.19
CA PHE A 231 1.57 41.58 4.95
C PHE A 231 2.83 41.74 4.09
N GLN A 232 2.62 41.85 2.78
CA GLN A 232 3.64 42.16 1.79
C GLN A 232 3.16 43.33 0.90
N GLU A 233 4.09 43.97 0.18
CA GLU A 233 3.73 44.89 -0.90
C GLU A 233 2.83 44.18 -1.92
N ASP A 234 1.93 44.93 -2.56
CA ASP A 234 0.89 44.46 -3.48
C ASP A 234 -0.26 43.64 -2.85
N ASP A 235 -0.23 43.35 -1.55
CA ASP A 235 -1.39 42.80 -0.84
C ASP A 235 -2.55 43.79 -0.87
N GLN A 236 -3.78 43.29 -0.87
CA GLN A 236 -4.97 44.11 -0.72
C GLN A 236 -5.52 43.91 0.69
N ALA A 237 -5.63 44.99 1.46
CA ALA A 237 -6.05 44.96 2.86
C ALA A 237 -7.51 45.40 3.00
N ILE A 238 -8.32 44.58 3.65
CA ILE A 238 -9.73 44.85 3.92
C ILE A 238 -9.96 45.07 5.42
N CYS A 239 -10.89 45.98 5.75
CA CYS A 239 -11.55 46.05 7.04
C CYS A 239 -13.04 46.17 6.80
N GLU A 240 -13.84 45.29 7.42
CA GLU A 240 -15.29 45.43 7.45
C GLU A 240 -15.76 45.24 8.90
N THR A 241 -16.55 46.19 9.40
CA THR A 241 -17.25 46.05 10.68
C THR A 241 -18.73 46.34 10.51
N PHE A 242 -19.57 45.47 11.08
CA PHE A 242 -21.02 45.55 11.01
C PHE A 242 -21.60 45.74 12.42
N ASN A 243 -22.62 46.59 12.55
CA ASN A 243 -23.42 46.75 13.78
C ASN A 243 -22.64 47.21 15.03
N LEU A 244 -21.62 48.05 14.87
CA LEU A 244 -21.02 48.75 16.01
C LEU A 244 -21.87 49.97 16.41
N LYS A 245 -21.98 50.26 17.71
CA LYS A 245 -22.60 51.51 18.22
C LYS A 245 -21.94 52.79 17.67
N SER A 246 -20.72 52.68 17.14
CA SER A 246 -19.92 53.74 16.52
C SER A 246 -20.16 53.94 15.01
N GLY A 247 -21.04 53.14 14.38
CA GLY A 247 -21.24 53.13 12.92
C GLY A 247 -20.51 51.96 12.24
N ASN A 248 -20.96 51.59 11.03
CA ASN A 248 -20.28 50.61 10.20
C ASN A 248 -19.02 51.24 9.61
N HIS A 249 -17.93 50.47 9.51
CA HIS A 249 -16.66 50.93 8.94
C HIS A 249 -16.21 49.94 7.86
N TYR A 250 -15.84 50.45 6.68
CA TYR A 250 -15.44 49.63 5.53
C TYR A 250 -14.30 50.26 4.74
N TYR A 251 -13.29 49.48 4.39
CA TYR A 251 -12.37 49.81 3.29
C TYR A 251 -11.70 48.56 2.72
N TRP A 252 -11.32 48.62 1.44
CA TRP A 252 -10.45 47.63 0.80
C TRP A 252 -9.42 48.36 -0.05
N ARG A 253 -8.14 48.31 0.34
CA ARG A 253 -7.08 49.21 -0.15
C ARG A 253 -5.79 48.45 -0.46
N LEU A 254 -5.00 48.95 -1.40
CA LEU A 254 -3.68 48.37 -1.71
C LEU A 254 -2.67 48.66 -0.58
N VAL A 255 -1.87 47.67 -0.23
CA VAL A 255 -0.68 47.80 0.61
C VAL A 255 0.50 48.22 -0.28
N THR A 256 1.00 49.43 -0.07
CA THR A 256 2.08 50.02 -0.86
C THR A 256 3.45 49.91 -0.20
N GLY A 257 3.51 49.43 1.03
CA GLY A 257 4.74 49.31 1.82
C GLY A 257 4.50 48.58 3.14
N THR A 258 5.51 47.88 3.62
CA THR A 258 5.45 47.11 4.87
C THR A 258 6.74 47.27 5.67
N GLY A 259 6.64 47.40 6.99
CA GLY A 259 7.77 47.30 7.92
C GLY A 259 7.49 46.33 9.05
N ASP A 260 8.42 46.20 10.00
CA ASP A 260 8.30 45.23 11.10
C ASP A 260 7.03 45.43 11.95
N ASP A 261 6.63 46.69 12.17
CA ASP A 261 5.53 47.09 13.05
C ASP A 261 4.45 47.96 12.34
N TYR A 262 4.49 48.08 11.02
CA TYR A 262 3.53 48.88 10.25
C TYR A 262 3.22 48.33 8.85
N ILE A 263 2.07 48.74 8.32
CA ILE A 263 1.70 48.63 6.90
C ILE A 263 1.27 50.01 6.35
N ASP A 264 1.54 50.26 5.08
CA ASP A 264 1.17 51.49 4.38
C ASP A 264 0.00 51.21 3.42
N LEU A 265 -1.15 51.85 3.65
CA LEU A 265 -2.37 51.70 2.85
C LEU A 265 -2.56 52.88 1.89
N SER A 266 -2.76 52.59 0.61
CA SER A 266 -2.95 53.59 -0.44
C SER A 266 -4.22 54.42 -0.23
N LYS A 267 -4.11 55.73 -0.47
CA LYS A 267 -5.28 56.63 -0.52
C LYS A 267 -6.02 56.55 -1.84
N ASP A 268 -5.28 56.40 -2.94
CA ASP A 268 -5.80 56.49 -4.30
C ASP A 268 -6.16 55.13 -4.90
N ASP A 269 -5.41 54.07 -4.54
CA ASP A 269 -5.69 52.70 -4.99
C ASP A 269 -6.52 51.96 -3.95
N CYS A 270 -7.85 52.06 -4.09
CA CYS A 270 -8.82 51.44 -3.20
C CYS A 270 -10.16 51.15 -3.87
N ALA A 271 -10.95 50.26 -3.24
CA ALA A 271 -12.33 50.04 -3.59
C ALA A 271 -13.17 51.30 -3.39
N SER A 272 -14.20 51.48 -4.23
CA SER A 272 -15.15 52.59 -4.09
C SER A 272 -15.89 52.50 -2.75
N GLY A 273 -16.04 53.64 -2.06
CA GLY A 273 -16.67 53.70 -0.74
C GLY A 273 -15.75 53.31 0.42
N SER A 274 -14.44 53.17 0.20
CA SER A 274 -13.47 52.93 1.27
C SER A 274 -13.30 54.14 2.19
N ASP A 275 -13.48 53.93 3.49
CA ASP A 275 -13.24 54.90 4.55
C ASP A 275 -11.73 55.09 4.86
N ILE A 276 -11.43 55.99 5.78
CA ILE A 276 -10.08 56.26 6.30
C ILE A 276 -9.78 55.25 7.42
N PRO A 277 -8.62 54.56 7.42
CA PRO A 277 -8.24 53.65 8.50
C PRO A 277 -8.15 54.33 9.86
N LEU A 278 -8.55 53.62 10.92
CA LEU A 278 -8.61 54.08 12.30
C LEU A 278 -7.88 53.13 13.26
N ALA A 279 -7.49 53.66 14.43
CA ALA A 279 -6.99 52.84 15.52
C ALA A 279 -8.10 51.92 16.06
N GLY A 280 -7.81 50.63 16.17
CA GLY A 280 -8.76 49.59 16.56
C GLY A 280 -9.23 48.70 15.40
N ASP A 281 -8.93 49.07 14.15
CA ASP A 281 -9.38 48.32 12.99
C ASP A 281 -8.75 46.93 12.92
N SER A 282 -9.59 45.93 12.63
CA SER A 282 -9.15 44.58 12.28
C SER A 282 -8.89 44.53 10.78
N ILE A 283 -7.62 44.61 10.40
CA ILE A 283 -7.18 44.67 9.01
C ILE A 283 -6.76 43.26 8.58
N VAL A 284 -7.37 42.75 7.52
CA VAL A 284 -7.12 41.40 7.00
C VAL A 284 -6.60 41.49 5.58
N GLN A 285 -5.61 40.67 5.23
CA GLN A 285 -5.15 40.52 3.86
C GLN A 285 -6.23 39.79 3.06
N LEU A 286 -6.60 40.28 1.89
CA LEU A 286 -7.64 39.69 1.05
C LEU A 286 -7.29 39.92 -0.42
N GLY A 287 -6.44 39.05 -0.93
CA GLY A 287 -5.94 39.12 -2.30
C GLY A 287 -4.60 39.84 -2.42
N ASN A 288 -4.00 39.72 -3.60
CA ASN A 288 -2.73 40.34 -3.96
C ASN A 288 -2.74 40.65 -5.46
N ARG A 289 -2.16 41.77 -5.90
CA ARG A 289 -2.18 42.17 -7.32
C ARG A 289 -1.40 41.22 -8.24
N THR A 290 -0.32 40.65 -7.75
CA THR A 290 0.70 39.97 -8.58
C THR A 290 0.99 38.54 -8.12
N ASP A 291 1.11 38.31 -6.82
CA ASP A 291 1.42 37.00 -6.25
C ASP A 291 0.17 36.09 -6.18
N THR A 292 0.09 35.15 -7.12
CA THR A 292 -0.97 34.13 -7.18
C THR A 292 -1.08 33.26 -5.93
N GLY A 293 0.01 33.08 -5.16
CA GLY A 293 -0.01 32.33 -3.91
C GLY A 293 -0.76 33.03 -2.77
N ARG A 294 -0.96 34.35 -2.88
CA ARG A 294 -1.63 35.20 -1.88
C ARG A 294 -3.01 35.68 -2.33
N GLN A 295 -3.50 35.18 -3.46
CA GLN A 295 -4.80 35.50 -4.05
C GLN A 295 -5.95 34.62 -3.55
N GLY A 296 -5.66 33.65 -2.68
CA GLY A 296 -6.65 32.75 -2.09
C GLY A 296 -7.28 33.30 -0.81
N ALA A 297 -8.56 33.02 -0.62
CA ALA A 297 -9.26 33.32 0.63
C ALA A 297 -10.37 32.30 0.92
N ILE A 298 -10.51 31.90 2.18
CA ILE A 298 -11.67 31.14 2.66
C ILE A 298 -12.56 32.12 3.43
N VAL A 299 -13.82 32.21 3.04
CA VAL A 299 -14.80 33.12 3.62
C VAL A 299 -15.87 32.31 4.32
N TRP A 300 -16.02 32.56 5.62
CA TRP A 300 -17.12 32.04 6.43
C TRP A 300 -18.09 33.19 6.65
N ASP A 301 -19.34 33.04 6.21
CA ASP A 301 -20.35 34.09 6.37
C ASP A 301 -21.64 33.49 6.90
N SER A 302 -22.11 34.01 8.04
CA SER A 302 -23.33 33.57 8.71
C SER A 302 -24.48 34.58 8.64
N VAL A 303 -24.27 35.76 8.05
CA VAL A 303 -25.17 36.92 8.20
C VAL A 303 -25.63 37.55 6.88
N THR A 304 -24.82 37.46 5.82
CA THR A 304 -25.14 38.15 4.55
C THR A 304 -26.25 37.40 3.81
N ALA A 305 -27.05 38.12 3.02
CA ALA A 305 -28.11 37.53 2.20
C ALA A 305 -27.56 36.41 1.30
N GLY A 306 -28.03 35.19 1.49
CA GLY A 306 -27.50 33.97 0.85
C GLY A 306 -26.65 33.08 1.78
N GLY A 307 -26.36 33.51 3.01
CA GLY A 307 -25.73 32.70 4.06
C GLY A 307 -26.72 31.87 4.88
N PRO A 308 -26.22 30.94 5.73
CA PRO A 308 -24.80 30.68 6.00
C PRO A 308 -24.08 29.97 4.85
N TYR A 309 -22.86 30.42 4.51
CA TYR A 309 -22.02 29.77 3.51
C TYR A 309 -20.54 29.70 3.89
N VAL A 310 -19.84 28.76 3.28
CA VAL A 310 -18.38 28.67 3.26
C VAL A 310 -17.93 28.70 1.81
N ARG A 311 -17.14 29.72 1.44
CA ARG A 311 -16.66 29.89 0.08
C ARG A 311 -15.15 29.92 0.02
N ILE A 312 -14.57 29.21 -0.93
CA ILE A 312 -13.14 29.20 -1.20
C ILE A 312 -12.92 29.91 -2.52
N TYR A 313 -12.20 31.02 -2.47
CA TYR A 313 -11.84 31.83 -3.62
C TYR A 313 -10.37 31.66 -3.95
N ASN A 314 -10.05 31.81 -5.22
CA ASN A 314 -8.69 31.97 -5.71
C ASN A 314 -8.70 33.03 -6.83
N GLY A 315 -7.56 33.70 -7.06
CA GLY A 315 -7.44 34.73 -8.09
C GLY A 315 -7.95 36.12 -7.70
N ILE A 316 -8.04 36.45 -6.40
CA ILE A 316 -8.42 37.79 -5.91
C ILE A 316 -7.29 38.79 -6.19
N ASN A 317 -7.25 39.37 -7.39
CA ASN A 317 -6.24 40.34 -7.84
C ASN A 317 -6.77 41.79 -8.00
N SER A 318 -8.03 41.99 -7.61
CA SER A 318 -8.73 43.26 -7.66
C SER A 318 -9.77 43.36 -6.54
N TYR A 319 -10.38 44.53 -6.39
CA TYR A 319 -11.41 44.83 -5.38
C TYR A 319 -12.77 44.19 -5.68
N THR A 320 -12.77 43.05 -6.36
CA THR A 320 -13.96 42.27 -6.70
C THR A 320 -13.69 40.81 -6.42
N MET A 321 -14.68 40.12 -5.84
CA MET A 321 -14.59 38.68 -5.61
C MET A 321 -14.77 37.92 -6.93
N PRO A 322 -13.87 37.00 -7.30
CA PRO A 322 -14.05 36.09 -8.41
C PRO A 322 -15.13 35.04 -8.11
N GLU A 323 -15.48 34.21 -9.08
CA GLU A 323 -16.34 33.05 -8.82
C GLU A 323 -15.65 32.09 -7.82
N PRO A 324 -16.38 31.58 -6.82
CA PRO A 324 -15.81 30.65 -5.85
C PRO A 324 -15.47 29.31 -6.51
N LEU A 325 -14.31 28.74 -6.17
CA LEU A 325 -13.97 27.37 -6.56
C LEU A 325 -14.82 26.35 -5.82
N ILE A 326 -15.13 26.63 -4.56
CA ILE A 326 -16.00 25.82 -3.71
C ILE A 326 -17.00 26.77 -3.06
N ASP A 327 -18.29 26.51 -3.26
CA ASP A 327 -19.38 27.22 -2.62
C ASP A 327 -20.25 26.23 -1.85
N PHE A 328 -20.08 26.20 -0.52
CA PHE A 328 -20.98 25.49 0.37
C PHE A 328 -22.03 26.46 0.89
N ASN A 329 -23.23 26.44 0.34
CA ASN A 329 -24.37 27.24 0.82
C ASN A 329 -25.63 26.38 0.98
N THR A 330 -26.66 26.96 1.60
CA THR A 330 -27.90 26.24 1.97
C THR A 330 -28.85 25.98 0.81
N VAL A 331 -28.57 26.46 -0.41
CA VAL A 331 -29.45 26.31 -1.58
C VAL A 331 -28.85 25.32 -2.57
N LEU A 332 -27.64 25.59 -3.05
CA LEU A 332 -26.93 24.76 -4.02
C LEU A 332 -25.44 24.81 -3.69
N SER A 333 -24.87 23.68 -3.27
CA SER A 333 -23.44 23.58 -3.04
C SER A 333 -22.73 23.14 -4.32
N GLU A 334 -21.76 23.93 -4.78
CA GLU A 334 -20.97 23.67 -5.99
C GLU A 334 -19.50 23.47 -5.63
N ILE A 335 -18.88 22.44 -6.22
CA ILE A 335 -17.48 22.07 -5.96
C ILE A 335 -16.76 21.93 -7.30
N THR A 336 -15.83 22.84 -7.57
CA THR A 336 -14.88 22.72 -8.68
C THR A 336 -13.59 22.14 -8.14
N ALA A 337 -13.44 20.81 -8.22
CA ALA A 337 -12.28 20.09 -7.73
C ALA A 337 -11.93 18.90 -8.63
N ARG A 338 -10.66 18.49 -8.57
CA ARG A 338 -10.20 17.26 -9.24
C ARG A 338 -10.56 16.04 -8.39
N PHE A 339 -11.44 15.19 -8.89
CA PHE A 339 -11.85 13.97 -8.19
C PHE A 339 -10.99 12.78 -8.60
N ILE A 340 -10.23 12.22 -7.65
CA ILE A 340 -9.37 11.05 -7.87
C ILE A 340 -10.00 9.85 -7.17
N ASN A 341 -10.25 8.78 -7.91
CA ASN A 341 -10.74 7.53 -7.36
C ASN A 341 -9.62 6.85 -6.56
N GLN A 342 -9.81 6.65 -5.25
CA GLN A 342 -8.76 6.10 -4.37
C GLN A 342 -8.32 4.68 -4.74
N ALA A 343 -9.23 3.83 -5.21
CA ALA A 343 -8.92 2.44 -5.53
C ALA A 343 -8.10 2.30 -6.82
N THR A 344 -8.29 3.22 -7.76
CA THR A 344 -7.68 3.15 -9.10
C THR A 344 -6.61 4.22 -9.34
N GLY A 345 -6.55 5.25 -8.50
CA GLY A 345 -5.67 6.42 -8.68
C GLY A 345 -6.02 7.27 -9.91
N LYS A 346 -7.10 6.95 -10.62
CA LYS A 346 -7.50 7.66 -11.84
C LYS A 346 -8.36 8.88 -11.53
N ASP A 347 -8.16 9.90 -12.34
CA ASP A 347 -9.03 11.07 -12.43
C ASP A 347 -10.41 10.63 -12.96
N MET A 348 -11.48 11.09 -12.32
CA MET A 348 -12.85 10.77 -12.73
C MET A 348 -13.17 11.31 -14.12
N ASP A 349 -12.61 12.46 -14.52
CA ASP A 349 -12.83 13.03 -15.85
C ASP A 349 -12.25 12.10 -16.93
N LYS A 350 -11.05 11.57 -16.71
CA LYS A 350 -10.44 10.56 -17.59
C LYS A 350 -11.25 9.27 -17.65
N THR A 351 -11.88 8.89 -16.53
CA THR A 351 -12.71 7.68 -16.47
C THR A 351 -13.99 7.84 -17.28
N LEU A 352 -14.59 9.04 -17.27
CA LEU A 352 -15.74 9.38 -18.09
C LEU A 352 -15.37 9.42 -19.59
N ASP A 353 -14.20 9.96 -19.93
CA ASP A 353 -13.68 9.92 -21.31
C ASP A 353 -13.45 8.47 -21.78
N ASP A 354 -12.83 7.63 -20.96
CA ASP A 354 -12.62 6.19 -21.24
C ASP A 354 -13.98 5.48 -21.46
N MET A 355 -15.00 5.80 -20.66
CA MET A 355 -16.36 5.26 -20.82
C MET A 355 -17.02 5.72 -22.12
N GLN A 356 -16.84 6.98 -22.51
CA GLN A 356 -17.37 7.52 -23.76
C GLN A 356 -16.78 6.80 -24.97
N VAL A 357 -15.47 6.56 -24.98
CA VAL A 357 -14.79 5.78 -26.03
C VAL A 357 -15.36 4.36 -26.13
N ASN A 358 -15.55 3.70 -25.00
CA ASN A 358 -16.14 2.35 -24.98
C ASN A 358 -17.59 2.33 -25.51
N LEU A 359 -18.41 3.33 -25.17
CA LEU A 359 -19.77 3.46 -25.69
C LEU A 359 -19.79 3.67 -27.21
N ASP A 360 -18.85 4.44 -27.75
CA ASP A 360 -18.74 4.67 -29.19
C ASP A 360 -18.28 3.41 -29.93
N ILE A 361 -17.38 2.60 -29.33
CA ILE A 361 -17.00 1.29 -29.86
C ILE A 361 -18.19 0.32 -29.86
N ILE A 362 -18.98 0.28 -28.78
CA ILE A 362 -20.15 -0.60 -28.67
C ILE A 362 -21.22 -0.26 -29.73
N LYS A 363 -21.45 1.03 -29.99
CA LYS A 363 -22.34 1.47 -31.08
C LYS A 363 -21.83 0.97 -32.44
N GLN A 364 -20.54 1.15 -32.73
CA GLN A 364 -19.94 0.66 -33.98
C GLN A 364 -20.01 -0.87 -34.16
N GLN A 365 -20.03 -1.65 -33.08
CA GLN A 365 -20.16 -3.11 -33.15
C GLN A 365 -21.61 -3.57 -33.39
N THR A 366 -22.59 -2.81 -32.89
CA THR A 366 -24.01 -3.14 -33.08
C THR A 366 -24.46 -2.89 -34.52
N ASP A 367 -23.81 -1.97 -35.23
CA ASP A 367 -24.20 -1.51 -36.57
C ASP A 367 -23.67 -2.36 -37.75
N LYS A 368 -23.08 -3.56 -37.52
CA LYS A 368 -22.43 -4.38 -38.58
C LYS A 368 -23.02 -5.79 -38.76
N GLU A 369 -24.34 -5.89 -38.90
CA GLU A 369 -24.99 -7.14 -39.30
C GLU A 369 -24.94 -7.28 -40.83
N TYR A 370 -23.99 -8.06 -41.36
CA TYR A 370 -23.84 -8.26 -42.80
C TYR A 370 -24.96 -9.14 -43.36
N THR A 371 -25.73 -8.61 -44.30
CA THR A 371 -26.82 -9.32 -44.98
C THR A 371 -26.41 -9.74 -46.39
N MET A 372 -26.81 -10.95 -46.79
CA MET A 372 -26.53 -11.51 -48.11
C MET A 372 -27.82 -11.62 -48.93
N TRP A 373 -27.82 -11.04 -50.13
CA TRP A 373 -28.98 -10.94 -51.02
C TRP A 373 -28.79 -11.78 -52.29
N PHE A 374 -29.83 -12.48 -52.74
CA PHE A 374 -29.79 -13.34 -53.93
C PHE A 374 -30.92 -12.97 -54.90
N TYR A 375 -30.57 -12.36 -56.04
CA TYR A 375 -31.54 -11.93 -57.06
C TYR A 375 -31.04 -12.26 -58.48
N ASP A 376 -31.87 -12.13 -59.50
CA ASP A 376 -31.58 -12.48 -60.90
C ASP A 376 -31.20 -11.27 -61.79
N TYR A 377 -30.83 -10.15 -61.17
CA TYR A 377 -30.45 -8.92 -61.84
C TYR A 377 -29.18 -8.30 -61.22
N GLU A 378 -28.59 -7.32 -61.90
CA GLU A 378 -27.45 -6.54 -61.41
C GLU A 378 -27.89 -5.48 -60.37
N PRO A 379 -27.23 -5.39 -59.20
CA PRO A 379 -27.65 -4.47 -58.15
C PRO A 379 -27.38 -3.02 -58.55
N THR A 380 -28.33 -2.15 -58.23
CA THR A 380 -28.22 -0.70 -58.42
C THR A 380 -28.76 0.03 -57.19
N LEU A 381 -28.51 1.32 -57.06
CA LEU A 381 -29.13 2.12 -55.98
C LEU A 381 -30.65 2.31 -56.14
N SER A 382 -31.23 1.90 -57.27
CA SER A 382 -32.64 2.10 -57.61
C SER A 382 -33.48 0.82 -57.55
N ASN A 383 -32.86 -0.33 -57.30
CA ASN A 383 -33.56 -1.61 -57.10
C ASN A 383 -33.30 -2.14 -55.67
N ILE A 384 -34.15 -3.07 -55.23
CA ILE A 384 -33.98 -3.70 -53.92
C ILE A 384 -32.68 -4.52 -53.91
N PRO A 385 -31.94 -4.56 -52.78
CA PRO A 385 -32.30 -3.97 -51.49
C PRO A 385 -31.96 -2.46 -51.36
N ALA A 386 -31.04 -1.93 -52.16
CA ALA A 386 -30.50 -0.59 -51.96
C ALA A 386 -31.50 0.57 -52.16
N SER A 387 -32.59 0.34 -52.90
CA SER A 387 -33.68 1.31 -53.03
C SER A 387 -34.40 1.61 -51.71
N GLU A 388 -34.31 0.73 -50.70
CA GLU A 388 -34.92 0.93 -49.38
C GLU A 388 -34.02 1.75 -48.43
N TRP A 389 -32.73 1.89 -48.77
CA TRP A 389 -31.73 2.62 -47.98
C TRP A 389 -31.75 4.11 -48.33
N THR A 390 -32.86 4.77 -47.95
CA THR A 390 -33.18 6.13 -48.41
C THR A 390 -32.38 7.25 -47.73
N THR A 391 -31.68 6.97 -46.63
CA THR A 391 -30.83 7.94 -45.91
C THR A 391 -29.36 7.52 -45.88
N ALA A 392 -28.46 8.48 -45.60
CA ALA A 392 -27.03 8.19 -45.48
C ALA A 392 -26.75 7.22 -44.32
N GLU A 393 -27.51 7.35 -43.23
CA GLU A 393 -27.43 6.48 -42.06
C GLU A 393 -27.90 5.05 -42.41
N LEU A 394 -28.99 4.90 -43.18
CA LEU A 394 -29.42 3.58 -43.67
C LEU A 394 -28.35 2.94 -44.55
N LYS A 395 -27.77 3.68 -45.50
CA LYS A 395 -26.68 3.16 -46.34
C LYS A 395 -25.44 2.78 -45.55
N ALA A 396 -25.12 3.52 -44.48
CA ALA A 396 -23.99 3.21 -43.60
C ALA A 396 -24.21 1.93 -42.78
N MET A 397 -25.45 1.60 -42.40
CA MET A 397 -25.78 0.33 -41.73
C MET A 397 -25.63 -0.89 -42.64
N HIS A 398 -25.71 -0.71 -43.96
CA HIS A 398 -25.59 -1.77 -44.95
C HIS A 398 -24.19 -1.83 -45.59
N ASP A 399 -23.21 -1.10 -45.06
CA ASP A 399 -21.83 -1.17 -45.55
C ASP A 399 -21.28 -2.59 -45.33
N GLN A 400 -20.64 -3.13 -46.38
CA GLN A 400 -20.19 -4.52 -46.54
C GLN A 400 -21.29 -5.58 -46.78
N ASP A 401 -22.56 -5.20 -46.98
CA ASP A 401 -23.59 -6.15 -47.43
C ASP A 401 -23.20 -6.79 -48.78
N LEU A 402 -23.60 -8.05 -48.98
CA LEU A 402 -23.26 -8.84 -50.16
C LEU A 402 -24.48 -9.07 -51.04
N PHE A 403 -24.28 -9.01 -52.35
CA PHE A 403 -25.31 -9.31 -53.34
C PHE A 403 -24.78 -10.32 -54.35
N TYR A 404 -25.55 -11.35 -54.67
CA TYR A 404 -25.22 -12.34 -55.67
C TYR A 404 -26.26 -12.34 -56.80
N ASN A 405 -25.80 -12.04 -58.02
CA ASN A 405 -26.60 -12.13 -59.23
C ASN A 405 -26.63 -13.58 -59.72
N THR A 406 -27.76 -14.24 -59.50
CA THR A 406 -28.02 -15.63 -59.86
C THR A 406 -28.10 -15.89 -61.37
N ALA A 407 -28.34 -14.86 -62.19
CA ALA A 407 -28.42 -15.00 -63.64
C ALA A 407 -27.03 -15.00 -64.30
N THR A 408 -26.10 -14.19 -63.79
CA THR A 408 -24.74 -14.05 -64.36
C THR A 408 -23.66 -14.74 -63.55
N GLY A 409 -23.93 -15.08 -62.28
CA GLY A 409 -22.97 -15.66 -61.35
C GLY A 409 -22.01 -14.65 -60.73
N GLN A 410 -22.25 -13.35 -60.89
CA GLN A 410 -21.42 -12.26 -60.36
C GLN A 410 -21.82 -11.89 -58.92
N GLY A 411 -20.82 -11.54 -58.10
CA GLY A 411 -21.00 -11.07 -56.73
C GLY A 411 -20.65 -9.59 -56.61
N TYR A 412 -21.35 -8.88 -55.75
CA TYR A 412 -21.16 -7.47 -55.48
C TYR A 412 -21.13 -7.22 -53.98
N ARG A 413 -20.38 -6.21 -53.54
CA ARG A 413 -20.31 -5.75 -52.17
C ARG A 413 -20.72 -4.29 -52.09
N PHE A 414 -21.55 -3.94 -51.11
CA PHE A 414 -21.92 -2.56 -50.89
C PHE A 414 -20.83 -1.86 -50.09
N GLU A 415 -20.15 -0.88 -50.66
CA GLU A 415 -19.12 -0.12 -49.97
C GLU A 415 -19.24 1.36 -50.33
N SER A 416 -19.09 2.24 -49.33
CA SER A 416 -19.07 3.70 -49.56
C SER A 416 -20.31 4.22 -50.31
N GLY A 417 -21.47 3.57 -50.13
CA GLY A 417 -22.73 3.96 -50.76
C GLY A 417 -22.90 3.52 -52.22
N ALA A 418 -22.06 2.61 -52.72
CA ALA A 418 -22.13 2.03 -54.07
C ALA A 418 -21.96 0.51 -54.04
N TRP A 419 -22.41 -0.16 -55.11
CA TRP A 419 -22.17 -1.59 -55.32
C TRP A 419 -20.88 -1.78 -56.13
N GLU A 420 -19.92 -2.50 -55.56
CA GLU A 420 -18.64 -2.82 -56.19
C GLU A 420 -18.58 -4.31 -56.54
N GLU A 421 -18.12 -4.64 -57.75
CA GLU A 421 -18.03 -6.03 -58.22
C GLU A 421 -16.87 -6.77 -57.52
N ILE A 422 -17.15 -8.00 -57.07
CA ILE A 422 -16.16 -8.88 -56.45
C ILE A 422 -15.55 -9.77 -57.54
N THR A 423 -14.25 -9.59 -57.81
CA THR A 423 -13.51 -10.39 -58.80
C THR A 423 -12.79 -11.61 -58.20
N ASP A 424 -12.82 -11.78 -56.88
CA ASP A 424 -12.16 -12.89 -56.20
C ASP A 424 -12.95 -14.20 -56.39
N HIS A 425 -12.31 -15.16 -57.08
CA HIS A 425 -12.93 -16.42 -57.46
C HIS A 425 -13.35 -17.30 -56.27
N LEU A 426 -12.65 -17.21 -55.13
CA LEU A 426 -13.00 -17.99 -53.92
C LEU A 426 -14.24 -17.42 -53.25
N THR A 427 -14.36 -16.09 -53.21
CA THR A 427 -15.54 -15.38 -52.68
C THR A 427 -16.76 -15.63 -53.56
N LEU A 428 -16.61 -15.57 -54.88
CA LEU A 428 -17.67 -15.94 -55.84
C LEU A 428 -18.12 -17.39 -55.65
N LYS A 429 -17.18 -18.32 -55.41
CA LYS A 429 -17.52 -19.73 -55.16
C LYS A 429 -18.28 -19.92 -53.85
N ALA A 430 -17.86 -19.21 -52.79
CA ALA A 430 -18.56 -19.23 -51.50
C ALA A 430 -19.99 -18.67 -51.62
N LEU A 431 -20.21 -17.63 -52.43
CA LEU A 431 -21.54 -17.09 -52.74
C LEU A 431 -22.42 -18.09 -53.51
N GLU A 432 -21.84 -18.78 -54.50
CA GLU A 432 -22.53 -19.83 -55.26
C GLU A 432 -22.94 -21.02 -54.36
N ASP A 433 -22.05 -21.44 -53.46
CA ASP A 433 -22.33 -22.54 -52.53
C ASP A 433 -23.33 -22.12 -51.43
N ALA A 434 -23.30 -20.86 -50.98
CA ALA A 434 -24.32 -20.29 -50.09
C ALA A 434 -25.71 -20.26 -50.75
N LYS A 435 -25.79 -19.95 -52.06
CA LYS A 435 -27.05 -20.05 -52.81
C LYS A 435 -27.57 -21.48 -52.88
N LYS A 436 -26.70 -22.47 -53.15
CA LYS A 436 -27.09 -23.89 -53.16
C LYS A 436 -27.56 -24.36 -51.78
N ALA A 437 -26.93 -23.88 -50.71
CA ALA A 437 -27.35 -24.13 -49.34
C ALA A 437 -28.73 -23.51 -49.05
N GLN A 438 -28.99 -22.29 -49.53
CA GLN A 438 -30.31 -21.65 -49.47
C GLN A 438 -31.34 -22.44 -50.28
N ASP A 439 -31.08 -22.86 -51.52
CA ASP A 439 -32.01 -23.68 -52.33
C ASP A 439 -32.31 -25.04 -51.68
N THR A 440 -31.36 -25.57 -50.92
CA THR A 440 -31.53 -26.80 -50.13
C THR A 440 -32.37 -26.55 -48.87
N ALA A 441 -32.20 -25.39 -48.23
CA ALA A 441 -32.97 -24.97 -47.05
C ALA A 441 -34.41 -24.52 -47.38
N ASP A 442 -34.59 -23.78 -48.46
CA ASP A 442 -35.89 -23.40 -49.06
C ASP A 442 -36.61 -24.62 -49.66
N GLY A 443 -35.85 -25.68 -49.95
CA GLY A 443 -36.28 -26.94 -50.56
C GLY A 443 -37.20 -27.84 -49.71
N LYS A 444 -38.16 -27.29 -48.96
CA LYS A 444 -39.37 -28.05 -48.59
C LYS A 444 -40.26 -28.20 -49.83
N ARG A 445 -39.83 -29.02 -50.80
CA ARG A 445 -40.66 -29.40 -51.96
C ARG A 445 -41.92 -30.11 -51.48
N ARG A 446 -43.07 -29.55 -51.82
CA ARG A 446 -44.38 -30.06 -51.39
C ARG A 446 -44.88 -31.09 -52.39
N VAL A 447 -45.54 -32.13 -51.88
CA VAL A 447 -46.23 -33.13 -52.69
C VAL A 447 -47.73 -32.98 -52.48
N PHE A 448 -48.42 -32.56 -53.52
CA PHE A 448 -49.88 -32.50 -53.57
C PHE A 448 -50.42 -33.88 -53.98
N VAL A 449 -51.40 -34.37 -53.24
CA VAL A 449 -52.12 -35.63 -53.53
C VAL A 449 -53.53 -35.40 -54.07
N SER A 450 -53.92 -34.13 -54.21
CA SER A 450 -55.19 -33.65 -54.77
C SER A 450 -54.97 -32.27 -55.40
N GLN A 451 -55.89 -31.81 -56.25
CA GLN A 451 -55.74 -30.53 -56.96
C GLN A 451 -55.53 -29.38 -55.95
N PRO A 452 -54.43 -28.61 -56.06
CA PRO A 452 -54.20 -27.46 -55.20
C PRO A 452 -55.35 -26.44 -55.28
N THR A 453 -55.80 -25.95 -54.14
CA THR A 453 -56.90 -24.99 -54.03
C THR A 453 -56.41 -23.54 -54.09
N VAL A 454 -57.34 -22.58 -54.02
CA VAL A 454 -57.00 -21.14 -53.95
C VAL A 454 -56.18 -20.83 -52.71
N ALA A 455 -56.45 -21.50 -51.57
CA ALA A 455 -55.72 -21.31 -50.32
C ALA A 455 -54.29 -21.87 -50.34
N ASP A 456 -54.01 -22.84 -51.22
CA ASP A 456 -52.72 -23.51 -51.27
C ASP A 456 -51.71 -22.72 -52.11
N ALA A 457 -50.57 -22.34 -51.51
CA ALA A 457 -49.41 -21.89 -52.29
C ALA A 457 -48.65 -23.10 -52.86
N TYR A 458 -48.03 -22.94 -54.03
CA TYR A 458 -47.10 -23.94 -54.60
C TYR A 458 -45.94 -23.27 -55.31
N ASP A 459 -44.76 -23.87 -55.21
CA ASP A 459 -43.52 -23.35 -55.78
C ASP A 459 -43.08 -24.17 -57.00
N VAL A 460 -42.18 -23.60 -57.81
CA VAL A 460 -41.60 -24.32 -58.95
C VAL A 460 -40.85 -25.56 -58.43
N GLY A 461 -41.15 -26.73 -58.98
CA GLY A 461 -40.58 -28.00 -58.53
C GLY A 461 -41.40 -28.77 -57.50
N ASP A 462 -42.52 -28.22 -57.01
CA ASP A 462 -43.51 -29.01 -56.26
C ASP A 462 -44.12 -30.11 -57.16
N MET A 463 -44.48 -31.25 -56.57
CA MET A 463 -45.06 -32.38 -57.31
C MET A 463 -46.55 -32.53 -57.02
N TRP A 464 -47.33 -32.89 -58.05
CA TRP A 464 -48.70 -33.33 -57.90
C TRP A 464 -48.83 -34.76 -58.41
N VAL A 465 -49.03 -35.68 -57.47
CA VAL A 465 -49.18 -37.12 -57.75
C VAL A 465 -50.65 -37.51 -57.79
N ASN A 466 -50.98 -38.50 -58.62
CA ASN A 466 -52.35 -38.92 -58.93
C ASN A 466 -53.20 -37.76 -59.49
N ALA A 467 -52.57 -36.89 -60.27
CA ALA A 467 -53.22 -35.71 -60.82
C ALA A 467 -54.42 -36.13 -61.69
N THR A 468 -55.58 -35.58 -61.34
CA THR A 468 -56.82 -35.77 -62.07
C THR A 468 -57.38 -34.39 -62.38
N TYR A 469 -57.41 -34.05 -63.67
CA TYR A 469 -57.87 -32.75 -64.14
C TYR A 469 -58.51 -32.90 -65.51
N ASN A 470 -59.60 -32.16 -65.75
CA ASN A 470 -60.30 -32.14 -67.02
C ASN A 470 -61.01 -30.80 -67.21
N ASP A 471 -60.58 -30.02 -68.20
CA ASP A 471 -61.25 -28.79 -68.65
C ASP A 471 -61.81 -28.89 -70.08
N GLY A 472 -61.92 -30.11 -70.60
CA GLY A 472 -62.34 -30.40 -71.97
C GLY A 472 -61.25 -30.30 -73.02
N THR A 473 -60.09 -29.70 -72.72
CA THR A 473 -58.93 -29.60 -73.65
C THR A 473 -57.71 -30.33 -73.10
N THR A 474 -57.42 -30.19 -71.80
CA THR A 474 -56.33 -30.89 -71.10
C THR A 474 -56.95 -31.92 -70.17
N ILE A 475 -56.60 -33.19 -70.37
CA ILE A 475 -57.09 -34.30 -69.55
C ILE A 475 -55.89 -35.01 -68.94
N TYR A 476 -55.82 -35.04 -67.62
CA TYR A 476 -54.89 -35.85 -66.84
C TYR A 476 -55.68 -36.87 -66.02
N LYS A 477 -55.22 -38.13 -66.03
CA LYS A 477 -55.89 -39.23 -65.32
C LYS A 477 -54.85 -40.08 -64.62
N ASN A 478 -54.68 -39.80 -63.32
CA ASN A 478 -53.72 -40.49 -62.46
C ASN A 478 -52.26 -40.30 -62.90
N ASP A 479 -51.94 -39.12 -63.43
CA ASP A 479 -50.60 -38.78 -63.90
C ASP A 479 -49.75 -38.14 -62.79
N ALA A 480 -48.43 -38.11 -63.00
CA ALA A 480 -47.50 -37.37 -62.15
C ALA A 480 -47.09 -36.06 -62.83
N LEU A 481 -47.40 -34.94 -62.18
CA LEU A 481 -47.11 -33.60 -62.70
C LEU A 481 -46.09 -32.89 -61.81
N VAL A 482 -45.31 -32.00 -62.42
CA VAL A 482 -44.39 -31.09 -61.74
C VAL A 482 -44.78 -29.64 -62.02
N CYS A 483 -44.74 -28.81 -60.98
CA CYS A 483 -45.00 -27.39 -61.07
C CYS A 483 -43.84 -26.68 -61.80
N LYS A 484 -44.16 -25.92 -62.85
CA LYS A 484 -43.23 -25.09 -63.62
C LYS A 484 -43.44 -23.59 -63.39
N THR A 485 -44.47 -23.18 -62.65
CA THR A 485 -44.78 -21.77 -62.36
C THR A 485 -45.37 -21.64 -60.95
N ALA A 486 -44.74 -20.85 -60.08
CA ALA A 486 -45.18 -20.69 -58.70
C ALA A 486 -46.52 -19.92 -58.58
N LYS A 487 -47.22 -20.15 -57.47
CA LYS A 487 -48.49 -19.50 -57.10
C LYS A 487 -48.49 -19.17 -55.60
N VAL A 488 -48.81 -17.92 -55.27
CA VAL A 488 -49.06 -17.47 -53.88
C VAL A 488 -50.46 -17.84 -53.37
N ALA A 489 -50.64 -17.99 -52.06
CA ALA A 489 -51.94 -18.27 -51.44
C ALA A 489 -52.94 -17.12 -51.73
N GLY A 490 -54.16 -17.46 -52.14
CA GLY A 490 -55.21 -16.51 -52.54
C GLY A 490 -55.35 -16.29 -54.05
N ALA A 491 -54.37 -16.68 -54.87
CA ALA A 491 -54.51 -16.67 -56.33
C ALA A 491 -55.33 -17.87 -56.85
N ALA A 492 -55.86 -17.81 -58.07
CA ALA A 492 -56.59 -18.94 -58.67
C ALA A 492 -55.62 -20.07 -59.10
N PHE A 493 -56.08 -21.32 -59.04
CA PHE A 493 -55.32 -22.46 -59.59
C PHE A 493 -55.32 -22.39 -61.12
N SER A 494 -54.16 -22.68 -61.74
CA SER A 494 -54.04 -22.85 -63.19
C SER A 494 -53.32 -24.15 -63.52
N ILE A 495 -53.94 -25.00 -64.35
CA ILE A 495 -53.29 -26.23 -64.84
C ILE A 495 -52.07 -25.92 -65.71
N SER A 496 -52.02 -24.75 -66.34
CA SER A 496 -50.87 -24.34 -67.16
C SER A 496 -49.60 -24.16 -66.33
N HIS A 497 -49.68 -24.07 -65.00
CA HIS A 497 -48.52 -24.06 -64.10
C HIS A 497 -47.90 -25.45 -63.93
N TRP A 498 -48.52 -26.51 -64.45
CA TRP A 498 -48.11 -27.89 -64.27
C TRP A 498 -47.75 -28.52 -65.63
N LYS A 499 -46.81 -29.48 -65.61
CA LYS A 499 -46.46 -30.30 -66.79
C LYS A 499 -46.20 -31.75 -66.38
N PRO A 500 -46.34 -32.72 -67.31
CA PRO A 500 -45.93 -34.11 -67.06
C PRO A 500 -44.48 -34.18 -66.60
N SER A 501 -44.21 -35.03 -65.61
CA SER A 501 -42.84 -35.29 -65.13
C SER A 501 -42.02 -36.16 -66.09
N SER A 502 -42.66 -36.86 -67.04
CA SER A 502 -42.02 -37.68 -68.08
C SER A 502 -42.72 -37.58 -69.45
N THR A 503 -41.99 -37.89 -70.52
CA THR A 503 -42.50 -37.91 -71.92
C THR A 503 -43.35 -39.13 -72.26
N ALA A 504 -43.33 -40.17 -71.44
CA ALA A 504 -44.17 -41.36 -71.57
C ALA A 504 -45.27 -41.32 -70.52
N THR A 505 -46.31 -40.52 -70.75
CA THR A 505 -47.49 -40.47 -69.90
C THR A 505 -48.67 -41.10 -70.63
N THR A 506 -49.09 -42.25 -70.08
CA THR A 506 -50.36 -42.98 -70.30
C THR A 506 -50.91 -43.05 -71.73
N ALA A 507 -50.30 -43.88 -72.58
CA ALA A 507 -50.99 -44.46 -73.73
C ALA A 507 -50.61 -45.95 -73.93
N TYR A 508 -51.59 -46.84 -73.67
CA TYR A 508 -51.66 -48.25 -74.09
C TYR A 508 -50.79 -49.32 -73.39
N ILE A 509 -50.87 -49.41 -72.06
CA ILE A 509 -50.70 -50.72 -71.40
C ILE A 509 -51.93 -50.97 -70.54
N GLU A 510 -53.02 -51.40 -71.17
CA GLU A 510 -54.04 -52.15 -70.44
C GLU A 510 -53.57 -53.60 -70.37
N ASN A 511 -53.30 -54.05 -69.15
CA ASN A 511 -53.02 -55.44 -68.85
C ASN A 511 -54.31 -56.25 -69.03
N LEU A 512 -54.50 -56.83 -70.22
CA LEU A 512 -55.52 -57.84 -70.49
C LEU A 512 -55.01 -59.26 -70.17
N GLY A 513 -54.15 -59.41 -69.16
CA GLY A 513 -53.54 -60.67 -68.77
C GLY A 513 -52.40 -61.08 -69.72
N ASP A 514 -52.42 -62.32 -70.18
CA ASP A 514 -51.18 -63.04 -70.52
C ASP A 514 -50.60 -62.84 -71.93
N ARG A 515 -51.06 -61.88 -72.77
CA ARG A 515 -50.49 -61.68 -74.13
C ARG A 515 -50.52 -60.22 -74.63
N ILE A 516 -49.37 -59.78 -75.18
CA ILE A 516 -49.19 -58.56 -75.97
C ILE A 516 -49.09 -58.98 -77.44
N THR A 517 -49.93 -58.43 -78.34
CA THR A 517 -49.90 -58.76 -79.78
C THR A 517 -49.79 -57.48 -80.61
N VAL A 518 -48.62 -57.27 -81.23
CA VAL A 518 -48.40 -56.24 -82.26
C VAL A 518 -48.81 -56.84 -83.61
N ALA A 519 -49.78 -56.24 -84.28
CA ALA A 519 -50.16 -56.59 -85.65
C ALA A 519 -49.53 -55.58 -86.61
N VAL A 520 -48.58 -56.02 -87.43
CA VAL A 520 -48.18 -55.32 -88.66
C VAL A 520 -48.60 -56.22 -89.82
N THR A 521 -49.51 -55.68 -90.63
CA THR A 521 -50.15 -56.31 -91.80
C THR A 521 -49.22 -56.40 -93.01
N ASP A 522 -49.32 -57.51 -93.73
CA ASP A 522 -48.65 -57.85 -94.98
C ASP A 522 -48.85 -56.82 -96.11
N SER A 523 -47.79 -56.14 -96.53
CA SER A 523 -47.73 -55.43 -97.81
C SER A 523 -46.32 -55.55 -98.37
N GLU A 524 -46.17 -55.90 -99.65
CA GLU A 524 -44.87 -56.05 -100.33
C GLU A 524 -43.95 -54.80 -100.21
N ASN A 525 -44.52 -53.61 -99.96
CA ASN A 525 -43.77 -52.40 -99.63
C ASN A 525 -43.04 -52.49 -98.28
N GLY A 526 -43.63 -53.19 -97.30
CA GLY A 526 -43.02 -53.47 -96.01
C GLY A 526 -41.83 -54.43 -96.14
N ILE A 527 -41.87 -55.39 -97.07
CA ILE A 527 -40.72 -56.27 -97.35
C ILE A 527 -39.61 -55.51 -98.05
N ALA A 528 -39.93 -54.63 -99.02
CA ALA A 528 -38.92 -53.79 -99.68
C ALA A 528 -38.26 -52.81 -98.70
N GLU A 529 -39.04 -52.18 -97.83
CA GLU A 529 -38.53 -51.26 -96.82
C GLU A 529 -37.81 -51.99 -95.67
N ALA A 530 -38.29 -53.16 -95.26
CA ALA A 530 -37.57 -54.04 -94.33
C ALA A 530 -36.26 -54.53 -94.94
N THR A 531 -36.21 -54.79 -96.25
CA THR A 531 -34.96 -55.16 -96.96
C THR A 531 -34.01 -53.97 -97.06
N ARG A 532 -34.53 -52.75 -97.32
CA ARG A 532 -33.73 -51.51 -97.30
C ARG A 532 -33.17 -51.22 -95.91
N LEU A 533 -34.01 -51.33 -94.87
CA LEU A 533 -33.61 -51.16 -93.47
C LEU A 533 -32.69 -52.28 -93.00
N ALA A 534 -32.85 -53.51 -93.50
CA ALA A 534 -31.92 -54.61 -93.22
C ALA A 534 -30.56 -54.37 -93.90
N ASN A 535 -30.53 -53.88 -95.15
CA ASN A 535 -29.28 -53.54 -95.84
C ASN A 535 -28.60 -52.31 -95.23
N GLN A 536 -29.39 -51.30 -94.81
CA GLN A 536 -28.90 -50.16 -94.02
C GLN A 536 -28.36 -50.66 -92.69
N GLY A 537 -29.07 -51.52 -91.97
CA GLY A 537 -28.61 -52.13 -90.73
C GLY A 537 -27.35 -52.99 -90.90
N ILE A 538 -27.18 -53.66 -92.05
CA ILE A 538 -25.93 -54.38 -92.40
C ILE A 538 -24.79 -53.38 -92.68
N SER A 539 -25.08 -52.24 -93.31
CA SER A 539 -24.09 -51.17 -93.54
C SER A 539 -23.69 -50.50 -92.24
N ASP A 540 -24.67 -50.10 -91.42
CA ASP A 540 -24.46 -49.48 -90.12
C ASP A 540 -23.77 -50.46 -89.16
N ALA A 541 -24.07 -51.78 -89.23
CA ALA A 541 -23.34 -52.80 -88.49
C ALA A 541 -21.91 -53.01 -89.01
N ARG A 542 -21.66 -52.81 -90.30
CA ARG A 542 -20.32 -52.85 -90.90
C ARG A 542 -19.51 -51.62 -90.52
N ASP A 543 -20.12 -50.44 -90.51
CA ASP A 543 -19.52 -49.19 -90.07
C ASP A 543 -19.25 -49.24 -88.56
N ALA A 544 -20.19 -49.77 -87.77
CA ALA A 544 -19.99 -50.06 -86.36
C ALA A 544 -18.89 -51.10 -86.14
N TYR A 545 -18.75 -52.10 -87.01
CA TYR A 545 -17.64 -53.06 -86.96
C TYR A 545 -16.29 -52.40 -87.25
N TYR A 546 -16.20 -51.49 -88.23
CA TYR A 546 -14.97 -50.73 -88.51
C TYR A 546 -14.65 -49.71 -87.41
N LEU A 547 -15.65 -49.07 -86.81
CA LEU A 547 -15.48 -48.20 -85.64
C LEU A 547 -15.05 -49.01 -84.41
N ALA A 548 -15.66 -50.17 -84.17
CA ALA A 548 -15.25 -51.10 -83.11
C ALA A 548 -13.85 -51.64 -83.35
N ARG A 549 -13.44 -51.84 -84.62
CA ARG A 549 -12.08 -52.23 -84.98
C ARG A 549 -11.08 -51.09 -84.78
N GLY A 550 -11.42 -49.85 -85.13
CA GLY A 550 -10.59 -48.69 -84.79
C GLY A 550 -10.48 -48.47 -83.28
N ALA A 551 -11.55 -48.73 -82.53
CA ALA A 551 -11.52 -48.73 -81.07
C ALA A 551 -10.69 -49.89 -80.50
N GLN A 552 -10.71 -51.07 -81.14
CA GLN A 552 -9.83 -52.20 -80.82
C GLN A 552 -8.37 -51.87 -81.12
N ASP A 553 -8.06 -51.29 -82.27
CA ASP A 553 -6.70 -50.86 -82.64
C ASP A 553 -6.19 -49.78 -81.65
N THR A 554 -7.05 -48.85 -81.24
CA THR A 554 -6.76 -47.85 -80.19
C THR A 554 -6.60 -48.53 -78.81
N ALA A 555 -7.40 -49.55 -78.50
CA ALA A 555 -7.28 -50.31 -77.26
C ALA A 555 -6.01 -51.17 -77.24
N ASP A 556 -5.57 -51.68 -78.39
CA ASP A 556 -4.34 -52.45 -78.55
C ASP A 556 -3.12 -51.51 -78.48
N GLU A 557 -3.18 -50.32 -79.08
CA GLU A 557 -2.19 -49.25 -78.91
C GLU A 557 -2.09 -48.80 -77.44
N ASN A 558 -3.23 -48.59 -76.77
CA ASN A 558 -3.25 -48.27 -75.34
C ASN A 558 -2.74 -49.44 -74.50
N THR A 559 -3.03 -50.69 -74.86
CA THR A 559 -2.51 -51.87 -74.17
C THR A 559 -1.00 -52.00 -74.35
N ALA A 560 -0.47 -51.74 -75.54
CA ALA A 560 0.96 -51.68 -75.81
C ALA A 560 1.62 -50.52 -75.05
N ALA A 561 1.01 -49.33 -75.01
CA ALA A 561 1.49 -48.19 -74.24
C ALA A 561 1.46 -48.46 -72.72
N ILE A 562 0.41 -49.12 -72.22
CA ILE A 562 0.31 -49.58 -70.83
C ILE A 562 1.37 -50.64 -70.54
N GLN A 563 1.66 -51.55 -71.47
CA GLN A 563 2.69 -52.57 -71.29
C GLN A 563 4.10 -51.97 -71.30
N VAL A 564 4.39 -51.02 -72.20
CA VAL A 564 5.64 -50.23 -72.19
C VAL A 564 5.76 -49.40 -70.91
N THR A 565 4.65 -48.82 -70.42
CA THR A 565 4.62 -48.08 -69.15
C THR A 565 4.82 -49.01 -67.96
N LYS A 566 4.23 -50.21 -67.98
CA LYS A 566 4.42 -51.26 -66.97
C LYS A 566 5.86 -51.75 -66.96
N ASP A 567 6.49 -51.94 -68.12
CA ASP A 567 7.89 -52.34 -68.22
C ASP A 567 8.83 -51.20 -67.79
N SER A 568 8.46 -49.94 -68.07
CA SER A 568 9.18 -48.75 -67.57
C SER A 568 9.04 -48.56 -66.06
N ILE A 569 7.86 -48.81 -65.50
CA ILE A 569 7.59 -48.81 -64.05
C ILE A 569 8.29 -50.00 -63.39
N ALA A 570 8.31 -51.18 -64.01
CA ALA A 570 9.02 -52.35 -63.51
C ALA A 570 10.54 -52.12 -63.49
N ALA A 571 11.11 -51.47 -64.51
CA ALA A 571 12.51 -51.05 -64.51
C ALA A 571 12.81 -49.95 -63.46
N LEU A 572 11.86 -49.03 -63.22
CA LEU A 572 11.97 -48.02 -62.16
C LEU A 572 11.91 -48.67 -60.76
N VAL A 573 11.07 -49.71 -60.59
CA VAL A 573 10.90 -50.46 -59.33
C VAL A 573 12.09 -51.40 -59.07
N GLU A 574 12.66 -52.04 -60.10
CA GLU A 574 13.93 -52.78 -59.97
C GLU A 574 15.09 -51.86 -59.57
N GLY A 575 15.03 -50.59 -59.98
CA GLY A 575 15.96 -49.55 -59.59
C GLY A 575 15.69 -48.92 -58.22
N ILE A 576 14.73 -49.40 -57.42
CA ILE A 576 14.43 -48.93 -56.07
C ILE A 576 14.54 -50.10 -55.09
N HIS A 577 15.57 -50.08 -54.27
CA HIS A 577 15.83 -51.14 -53.29
C HIS A 577 15.30 -50.73 -51.92
N PHE A 578 14.59 -51.62 -51.23
CA PHE A 578 14.07 -51.38 -49.88
C PHE A 578 14.83 -52.21 -48.84
N ASP A 579 15.02 -51.67 -47.63
CA ASP A 579 15.50 -52.45 -46.49
C ASP A 579 14.36 -53.27 -45.85
N SER A 580 14.72 -54.10 -44.87
CA SER A 580 13.78 -54.96 -44.12
C SER A 580 12.75 -54.20 -43.28
N SER A 581 12.85 -52.87 -43.16
CA SER A 581 11.88 -52.00 -42.50
C SER A 581 11.00 -51.22 -43.50
N GLY A 582 11.21 -51.40 -44.80
CA GLY A 582 10.44 -50.78 -45.86
C GLY A 582 10.95 -49.41 -46.32
N ASN A 583 12.18 -49.00 -45.98
CA ASN A 583 12.75 -47.73 -46.42
C ASN A 583 13.57 -47.89 -47.71
N ILE A 584 13.56 -46.89 -48.60
CA ILE A 584 14.35 -46.89 -49.85
C ILE A 584 15.84 -46.69 -49.54
N THR A 585 16.70 -47.56 -50.06
CA THR A 585 18.12 -47.67 -49.70
C THR A 585 19.08 -47.13 -50.76
N ASN A 586 18.63 -46.87 -51.98
CA ASN A 586 19.51 -46.53 -53.12
C ASN A 586 19.16 -45.19 -53.79
N ILE A 587 18.68 -44.23 -53.01
CA ILE A 587 18.33 -42.87 -53.47
C ILE A 587 19.49 -42.15 -54.17
N ASN A 588 20.74 -42.50 -53.84
CA ASN A 588 21.95 -41.84 -54.36
C ASN A 588 22.46 -42.44 -55.69
N THR A 589 21.90 -43.56 -56.17
CA THR A 589 22.38 -44.25 -57.39
C THR A 589 21.30 -44.42 -58.46
N SER A 590 20.06 -44.01 -58.19
CA SER A 590 18.88 -44.20 -59.06
C SER A 590 18.79 -43.24 -60.27
N GLY A 591 19.63 -42.20 -60.34
CA GLY A 591 19.78 -41.37 -61.56
C GLY A 591 18.55 -40.53 -61.98
N LEU A 592 17.47 -40.51 -61.20
CA LEU A 592 16.22 -39.82 -61.57
C LEU A 592 16.27 -38.29 -61.37
N VAL A 593 17.15 -37.80 -60.49
CA VAL A 593 17.57 -36.40 -60.40
C VAL A 593 19.07 -36.42 -60.16
N THR A 594 19.87 -35.96 -61.13
CA THR A 594 21.31 -35.83 -60.90
C THR A 594 21.60 -34.61 -60.04
N THR A 595 22.74 -34.59 -59.34
CA THR A 595 23.20 -33.38 -58.62
C THR A 595 23.27 -32.17 -59.55
N ALA A 596 23.52 -32.37 -60.85
CA ALA A 596 23.53 -31.32 -61.86
C ALA A 596 22.12 -30.78 -62.16
N ASP A 597 21.10 -31.63 -62.23
CA ASP A 597 19.71 -31.23 -62.46
C ASP A 597 19.15 -30.46 -61.26
N PHE A 598 19.46 -30.93 -60.04
CA PHE A 598 19.09 -30.23 -58.81
C PHE A 598 19.80 -28.86 -58.71
N ASN A 599 21.10 -28.81 -59.02
CA ASN A 599 21.87 -27.57 -59.02
C ASN A 599 21.40 -26.60 -60.12
N SER A 600 20.94 -27.07 -61.27
CA SER A 600 20.41 -26.21 -62.36
C SER A 600 19.05 -25.60 -62.01
N LEU A 601 18.19 -26.34 -61.31
CA LEU A 601 16.91 -25.83 -60.82
C LEU A 601 17.08 -24.84 -59.65
N LEU A 602 18.00 -25.14 -58.74
CA LEU A 602 18.30 -24.29 -57.59
C LEU A 602 19.00 -23.00 -58.04
N SER A 603 19.97 -23.07 -58.96
CA SER A 603 20.70 -21.90 -59.49
C SER A 603 19.85 -20.91 -60.30
N LYS A 604 18.65 -21.30 -60.75
CA LYS A 604 17.67 -20.38 -61.37
C LYS A 604 16.95 -19.48 -60.36
N LYS A 605 16.98 -19.82 -59.07
CA LYS A 605 16.31 -19.06 -57.98
C LYS A 605 17.31 -18.50 -56.96
N VAL A 606 18.49 -19.10 -56.85
CA VAL A 606 19.55 -18.69 -55.93
C VAL A 606 20.92 -18.64 -56.59
N SER A 607 21.75 -17.65 -56.25
CA SER A 607 23.12 -17.49 -56.79
C SER A 607 24.13 -18.14 -55.85
N PHE A 608 25.27 -18.64 -56.36
CA PHE A 608 26.31 -19.28 -55.55
C PHE A 608 27.69 -18.64 -55.76
N ASP A 609 28.53 -18.64 -54.73
CA ASP A 609 29.95 -18.26 -54.84
C ASP A 609 30.84 -19.44 -55.32
N ALA A 610 32.12 -19.16 -55.54
CA ALA A 610 33.10 -20.14 -56.03
C ALA A 610 33.39 -21.28 -55.03
N ALA A 611 32.96 -21.16 -53.77
CA ALA A 611 33.08 -22.19 -52.75
C ALA A 611 31.78 -23.00 -52.57
N GLY A 612 30.70 -22.63 -53.27
CA GLY A 612 29.41 -23.32 -53.26
C GLY A 612 28.40 -22.79 -52.24
N HIS A 613 28.61 -21.60 -51.68
CA HIS A 613 27.64 -20.97 -50.76
C HIS A 613 26.63 -20.11 -51.51
N ILE A 614 25.38 -20.05 -51.02
CA ILE A 614 24.32 -19.22 -51.62
C ILE A 614 24.54 -17.73 -51.30
N THR A 615 24.49 -16.87 -52.31
CA THR A 615 24.84 -15.44 -52.21
C THR A 615 23.67 -14.46 -52.30
N ASN A 616 22.43 -14.91 -52.53
CA ASN A 616 21.26 -14.02 -52.69
C ASN A 616 20.18 -14.14 -51.60
N ILE A 617 20.53 -14.54 -50.37
CA ILE A 617 19.60 -14.68 -49.23
C ILE A 617 19.33 -13.34 -48.50
N ASP A 618 19.99 -12.25 -48.88
CA ASP A 618 19.79 -10.93 -48.22
C ASP A 618 18.39 -10.32 -48.36
N LYS A 619 17.46 -10.97 -49.07
CA LYS A 619 16.07 -10.50 -49.18
C LYS A 619 15.07 -11.64 -49.04
N SER A 620 14.60 -11.81 -47.80
CA SER A 620 13.27 -12.32 -47.41
C SER A 620 13.16 -13.79 -46.96
N GLY A 621 13.20 -14.01 -45.63
CA GLY A 621 12.01 -14.54 -44.94
C GLY A 621 11.93 -16.01 -44.47
N LEU A 622 12.98 -16.83 -44.49
CA LEU A 622 12.90 -18.21 -43.96
C LEU A 622 14.05 -18.53 -42.99
N ILE A 623 13.73 -18.87 -41.74
CA ILE A 623 14.67 -19.30 -40.68
C ILE A 623 14.75 -20.84 -40.71
N THR A 624 15.96 -21.42 -40.68
CA THR A 624 16.19 -22.88 -40.68
C THR A 624 16.48 -23.43 -39.26
N GLU A 625 16.44 -24.75 -39.08
CA GLU A 625 16.60 -25.44 -37.78
C GLU A 625 17.98 -25.21 -37.12
N SER A 626 19.05 -25.06 -37.92
CA SER A 626 20.36 -24.59 -37.45
C SER A 626 20.30 -23.18 -36.84
N ASN A 627 19.39 -22.33 -37.34
CA ASN A 627 19.22 -20.96 -36.85
C ASN A 627 18.34 -20.91 -35.58
N LEU A 628 17.60 -21.98 -35.25
CA LEU A 628 16.87 -22.11 -33.99
C LEU A 628 17.73 -22.75 -32.88
N VAL A 629 18.59 -23.72 -33.24
CA VAL A 629 19.51 -24.41 -32.31
C VAL A 629 20.64 -23.49 -31.84
N GLN A 630 21.15 -22.60 -32.69
CA GLN A 630 22.17 -21.61 -32.30
C GLN A 630 21.63 -20.51 -31.37
N MET A 631 20.31 -20.33 -31.29
CA MET A 631 19.67 -19.35 -30.41
C MET A 631 19.29 -19.89 -29.02
N PHE A 632 19.42 -21.20 -28.74
CA PHE A 632 19.07 -21.76 -27.42
C PHE A 632 20.03 -22.82 -26.84
N ALA A 633 20.96 -23.41 -27.59
CA ALA A 633 21.56 -24.69 -27.17
C ALA A 633 22.98 -24.69 -26.59
N GLU A 634 23.79 -23.63 -26.68
CA GLU A 634 25.16 -23.72 -26.14
C GLU A 634 25.32 -23.12 -24.73
N LYS A 635 24.62 -23.74 -23.77
CA LYS A 635 25.18 -24.22 -22.48
C LYS A 635 24.10 -24.80 -21.57
N THR A 636 23.62 -26.00 -21.90
CA THR A 636 22.99 -26.90 -20.91
C THR A 636 24.06 -27.59 -20.06
N ALA A 637 23.89 -27.57 -18.74
CA ALA A 637 24.68 -28.42 -17.84
C ALA A 637 24.29 -29.90 -18.03
N SER A 638 25.17 -30.80 -17.56
CA SER A 638 25.18 -32.24 -17.83
C SER A 638 23.95 -33.05 -17.34
N ASP A 639 22.91 -32.41 -16.80
CA ASP A 639 21.69 -33.04 -16.30
C ASP A 639 20.46 -32.92 -17.24
N GLY A 640 20.61 -32.25 -18.39
CA GLY A 640 19.63 -32.32 -19.47
C GLY A 640 18.35 -31.48 -19.31
N TYR A 641 18.27 -30.57 -18.34
CA TYR A 641 17.15 -29.62 -18.21
C TYR A 641 17.56 -28.19 -18.63
N VAL A 642 16.71 -27.53 -19.42
CA VAL A 642 16.82 -26.10 -19.77
C VAL A 642 16.39 -25.27 -18.56
N LYS A 643 17.28 -24.45 -17.99
CA LYS A 643 17.02 -23.73 -16.73
C LYS A 643 16.67 -22.23 -16.87
N LYS A 644 16.61 -21.61 -18.07
CA LYS A 644 16.12 -20.22 -18.29
C LYS A 644 15.83 -19.91 -19.79
N SER A 645 14.83 -19.05 -20.03
CA SER A 645 14.45 -18.47 -21.34
C SER A 645 14.75 -16.96 -21.33
N TYR A 646 15.36 -16.41 -22.40
CA TYR A 646 15.72 -14.99 -22.51
C TYR A 646 15.05 -14.27 -23.68
N ILE A 647 14.80 -12.98 -23.47
CA ILE A 647 14.21 -12.00 -24.39
C ILE A 647 15.23 -11.70 -25.51
N ALA A 648 15.14 -12.45 -26.61
CA ALA A 648 16.14 -12.47 -27.70
C ALA A 648 16.05 -11.30 -28.71
N ALA A 649 15.20 -10.30 -28.49
CA ALA A 649 14.94 -9.24 -29.48
C ALA A 649 15.91 -8.03 -29.43
N PHE A 650 16.81 -7.92 -28.44
CA PHE A 650 17.58 -6.68 -28.17
C PHE A 650 19.08 -6.88 -27.82
N VAL A 651 19.72 -7.95 -28.29
CA VAL A 651 21.09 -8.31 -27.90
C VAL A 651 22.07 -8.30 -29.10
N THR A 652 23.22 -7.65 -28.94
CA THR A 652 24.32 -7.60 -29.92
C THR A 652 25.51 -8.41 -29.40
N GLU A 653 26.06 -9.31 -30.22
CA GLU A 653 27.31 -10.03 -29.92
C GLU A 653 28.53 -9.13 -30.17
N LEU A 654 29.41 -9.01 -29.18
CA LEU A 654 30.64 -8.23 -29.24
C LEU A 654 31.79 -9.07 -29.85
N PRO A 655 32.84 -8.44 -30.39
CA PRO A 655 33.93 -9.15 -31.08
C PRO A 655 34.72 -10.18 -30.24
N ASP A 656 34.56 -10.17 -28.92
CA ASP A 656 35.18 -11.10 -27.97
C ASP A 656 34.26 -12.27 -27.55
N GLY A 657 33.09 -12.41 -28.20
CA GLY A 657 32.12 -13.48 -27.94
C GLY A 657 31.22 -13.23 -26.73
N ARG A 658 31.21 -12.01 -26.16
CA ARG A 658 30.25 -11.59 -25.13
C ARG A 658 28.98 -10.99 -25.76
N PHE A 659 27.86 -11.05 -25.05
CA PHE A 659 26.57 -10.52 -25.52
C PHE A 659 26.20 -9.24 -24.76
N GLN A 660 25.83 -8.16 -25.46
CA GLN A 660 25.37 -6.89 -24.89
C GLN A 660 23.88 -6.68 -25.21
N SER A 661 23.02 -6.64 -24.20
CA SER A 661 21.59 -6.32 -24.34
C SER A 661 21.32 -4.84 -24.06
N ASN A 662 20.56 -4.16 -24.93
CA ASN A 662 20.13 -2.76 -24.73
C ASN A 662 18.68 -2.63 -24.22
N ALA A 663 18.10 -3.71 -23.68
CA ALA A 663 16.71 -3.72 -23.23
C ALA A 663 16.50 -2.86 -21.97
N LEU A 664 15.61 -1.86 -22.05
CA LEU A 664 15.08 -1.15 -20.88
C LEU A 664 14.02 -2.03 -20.21
N VAL A 665 14.29 -2.52 -19.01
CA VAL A 665 13.34 -3.34 -18.23
C VAL A 665 12.71 -2.47 -17.15
N SER A 666 11.47 -2.04 -17.39
CA SER A 666 10.61 -1.38 -16.39
C SER A 666 9.50 -2.34 -15.98
N ALA A 667 9.56 -2.87 -14.76
CA ALA A 667 8.60 -3.81 -14.22
C ALA A 667 8.46 -3.63 -12.70
N ASP A 668 7.32 -4.02 -12.14
CA ASP A 668 7.07 -3.94 -10.69
C ASP A 668 8.03 -4.81 -9.86
N LEU A 669 8.55 -5.89 -10.45
CA LEU A 669 9.52 -6.79 -9.81
C LEU A 669 10.53 -7.33 -10.81
N ILE A 670 11.81 -7.14 -10.52
CA ILE A 670 12.93 -7.74 -11.25
C ILE A 670 13.68 -8.69 -10.30
N ARG A 671 13.71 -9.98 -10.62
CA ARG A 671 14.45 -11.00 -9.85
C ARG A 671 15.72 -11.42 -10.57
N PHE A 672 16.87 -11.05 -10.01
CA PHE A 672 18.17 -11.53 -10.44
C PHE A 672 18.57 -12.79 -9.65
N ASN A 673 18.59 -13.95 -10.31
CA ASN A 673 18.98 -15.22 -9.69
C ASN A 673 20.33 -15.69 -10.25
N GLY A 674 21.33 -15.89 -9.38
CA GLY A 674 22.68 -16.37 -9.72
C GLY A 674 23.75 -15.30 -9.51
N HIS A 675 24.88 -15.43 -10.22
CA HIS A 675 25.95 -14.44 -10.18
C HIS A 675 25.55 -13.16 -10.93
N ILE A 676 25.55 -12.02 -10.25
CA ILE A 676 25.14 -10.72 -10.79
C ILE A 676 26.37 -9.82 -10.85
N VAL A 677 26.61 -9.15 -11.97
CA VAL A 677 27.66 -8.13 -12.09
C VAL A 677 27.06 -6.91 -12.78
N ALA A 678 27.05 -5.77 -12.11
CA ALA A 678 26.73 -4.48 -12.72
C ALA A 678 27.92 -3.54 -12.58
N ASN A 679 28.48 -3.13 -13.73
CA ASN A 679 29.61 -2.22 -13.85
C ASN A 679 30.83 -2.63 -12.97
N ASP A 680 31.04 -3.93 -12.78
CA ASP A 680 32.10 -4.55 -11.95
C ASP A 680 32.17 -4.09 -10.47
N THR A 681 31.24 -3.22 -10.06
CA THR A 681 31.19 -2.55 -8.76
C THR A 681 30.07 -3.12 -7.90
N PHE A 682 28.98 -3.57 -8.49
CA PHE A 682 27.94 -4.36 -7.84
C PHE A 682 28.10 -5.82 -8.26
N VAL A 683 28.51 -6.69 -7.33
CA VAL A 683 28.66 -8.12 -7.60
C VAL A 683 27.89 -8.93 -6.56
N VAL A 684 27.00 -9.80 -7.01
CA VAL A 684 26.45 -10.89 -6.18
C VAL A 684 27.10 -12.17 -6.65
N ASP A 685 27.82 -12.86 -5.78
CA ASP A 685 28.52 -14.08 -6.14
C ASP A 685 27.57 -15.30 -6.23
N LYS A 686 28.12 -16.50 -6.51
CA LYS A 686 27.33 -17.73 -6.62
C LYS A 686 26.73 -18.20 -5.30
N ASP A 687 27.32 -17.78 -4.19
CA ASP A 687 26.91 -18.13 -2.83
C ASP A 687 25.92 -17.09 -2.27
N GLY A 688 25.67 -16.01 -3.02
CA GLY A 688 24.73 -14.94 -2.68
C GLY A 688 25.36 -13.78 -1.91
N ASN A 689 26.69 -13.74 -1.78
CA ASN A 689 27.36 -12.63 -1.10
C ASN A 689 27.34 -11.39 -1.99
N LEU A 690 26.99 -10.25 -1.39
CA LEU A 690 26.97 -8.95 -2.06
C LEU A 690 28.29 -8.21 -1.84
N THR A 691 28.94 -7.80 -2.93
CA THR A 691 30.09 -6.91 -2.96
C THR A 691 29.72 -5.60 -3.65
N LEU A 692 30.05 -4.48 -3.01
CA LEU A 692 29.79 -3.12 -3.47
C LEU A 692 31.09 -2.32 -3.42
N ASN A 693 31.69 -2.01 -4.57
CA ASN A 693 32.92 -1.23 -4.71
C ASN A 693 32.61 0.21 -5.17
N ASP A 694 33.35 1.20 -4.65
CA ASP A 694 33.28 2.62 -5.06
C ASP A 694 31.87 3.27 -5.00
N ILE A 695 31.10 2.97 -3.96
CA ILE A 695 29.70 3.42 -3.83
C ILE A 695 29.60 4.78 -3.14
N THR A 696 28.82 5.69 -3.73
CA THR A 696 28.35 6.92 -3.09
C THR A 696 26.88 6.76 -2.68
N ALA A 697 26.59 6.77 -1.39
CA ALA A 697 25.22 6.65 -0.86
C ALA A 697 24.85 7.87 -0.02
N ASN A 698 23.82 8.63 -0.44
CA ASN A 698 23.45 9.90 0.20
C ASN A 698 22.74 9.74 1.55
N ASN A 699 22.16 8.57 1.86
CA ASN A 699 21.40 8.30 3.09
C ASN A 699 21.56 6.84 3.55
N LEU A 700 22.80 6.34 3.60
CA LEU A 700 23.06 4.96 4.02
C LEU A 700 22.71 4.75 5.49
N THR A 701 21.69 3.92 5.76
CA THR A 701 21.37 3.44 7.11
C THR A 701 21.73 1.95 7.18
N LEU A 702 22.65 1.59 8.07
CA LEU A 702 23.03 0.20 8.35
C LEU A 702 22.46 -0.21 9.71
N SER A 703 21.68 -1.30 9.77
CA SER A 703 21.07 -1.82 11.00
C SER A 703 21.47 -3.28 11.24
N GLY A 704 21.71 -3.67 12.49
CA GLY A 704 22.16 -5.02 12.88
C GLY A 704 23.65 -5.08 13.26
N ASP A 705 24.19 -6.29 13.41
CA ASP A 705 25.61 -6.51 13.74
C ASP A 705 26.50 -6.33 12.51
N ILE A 706 27.34 -5.30 12.52
CA ILE A 706 28.36 -5.07 11.49
C ILE A 706 29.67 -5.72 11.96
N ASN A 707 29.88 -6.99 11.60
CA ASN A 707 31.09 -7.75 11.98
C ASN A 707 32.13 -7.69 10.84
N GLY A 708 32.92 -6.63 10.78
CA GLY A 708 34.05 -6.50 9.86
C GLY A 708 35.37 -6.86 10.55
N ASN A 709 36.09 -7.87 10.06
CA ASN A 709 37.40 -8.26 10.62
C ASN A 709 38.49 -7.21 10.35
N ASP A 710 38.33 -6.39 9.30
CA ASP A 710 39.33 -5.40 8.84
C ASP A 710 38.68 -4.12 8.25
N ALA A 711 37.64 -3.59 8.91
CA ALA A 711 36.95 -2.39 8.44
C ALA A 711 37.83 -1.12 8.60
N THR A 712 38.24 -0.51 7.49
CA THR A 712 38.92 0.79 7.48
C THR A 712 37.93 1.89 7.10
N LEU A 713 37.65 2.80 8.03
CA LEU A 713 36.69 3.91 7.88
C LEU A 713 37.44 5.24 7.91
N ASN A 714 37.54 5.93 6.78
CA ASN A 714 38.21 7.23 6.66
C ASN A 714 37.17 8.37 6.64
N ASN A 715 37.45 9.49 7.32
CA ASN A 715 36.63 10.71 7.32
C ASN A 715 35.18 10.54 7.84
N ILE A 716 34.94 9.63 8.79
CA ILE A 716 33.62 9.44 9.41
C ILE A 716 33.43 10.41 10.59
N THR A 717 32.26 11.05 10.64
CA THR A 717 31.78 11.75 11.85
C THR A 717 30.86 10.82 12.63
N LEU A 718 31.20 10.53 13.89
CA LEU A 718 30.44 9.65 14.77
C LEU A 718 29.72 10.48 15.84
N ASN A 719 28.40 10.34 15.96
CA ASN A 719 27.59 11.01 17.00
C ASN A 719 26.99 9.96 17.95
N ASN A 720 27.06 10.17 19.26
CA ASN A 720 26.48 9.31 20.30
C ASN A 720 26.99 7.85 20.31
N VAL A 721 28.31 7.64 20.13
CA VAL A 721 28.90 6.30 20.17
C VAL A 721 29.25 5.86 21.59
N THR A 722 28.78 4.67 21.97
CA THR A 722 29.21 3.95 23.18
C THR A 722 30.13 2.80 22.79
N ALA A 723 31.43 2.93 23.06
CA ALA A 723 32.39 1.84 22.89
C ALA A 723 32.49 1.02 24.20
N ASN A 724 32.03 -0.24 24.17
CA ASN A 724 32.06 -1.11 25.35
C ASN A 724 33.42 -1.77 25.60
N SER A 725 34.27 -1.87 24.58
CA SER A 725 35.66 -2.32 24.64
C SER A 725 36.42 -1.88 23.39
N GLY A 726 37.72 -1.58 23.51
CA GLY A 726 38.56 -1.16 22.38
C GLY A 726 39.84 -0.45 22.81
N VAL A 727 40.82 -0.39 21.91
CA VAL A 727 42.07 0.35 22.08
C VAL A 727 42.09 1.49 21.06
N PHE A 728 42.04 2.74 21.53
CA PHE A 728 42.26 3.91 20.68
C PHE A 728 43.77 4.12 20.51
N LYS A 729 44.26 4.12 19.26
CA LYS A 729 45.65 4.44 18.94
C LYS A 729 45.70 5.83 18.29
N GLY A 730 46.51 6.74 18.84
CA GLY A 730 46.67 8.11 18.32
C GLY A 730 46.18 9.21 19.25
N GLU A 731 46.03 10.43 18.73
CA GLU A 731 45.53 11.59 19.47
C GLU A 731 44.01 11.52 19.66
N PHE A 732 43.56 11.58 20.90
CA PHE A 732 42.16 11.67 21.29
C PHE A 732 41.91 13.05 21.91
N SER A 733 40.97 13.83 21.35
CA SER A 733 40.60 15.14 21.89
C SER A 733 39.10 15.21 22.16
N THR A 734 38.70 15.72 23.32
CA THR A 734 37.30 15.97 23.68
C THR A 734 37.09 17.40 24.16
N SER A 735 36.02 18.04 23.69
CA SER A 735 35.63 19.40 24.09
C SER A 735 34.86 19.36 25.42
N MET A 736 35.25 20.23 26.35
CA MET A 736 34.52 20.47 27.59
C MET A 736 33.53 21.63 27.40
N SER A 737 32.52 21.72 28.27
CA SER A 737 31.58 22.84 28.26
C SER A 737 32.32 24.18 28.38
N GLY A 738 32.08 25.09 27.43
CA GLY A 738 32.63 26.45 27.47
C GLY A 738 33.77 26.75 26.49
N GLY A 739 34.25 25.78 25.70
CA GLY A 739 35.26 25.99 24.64
C GLY A 739 36.63 25.35 24.90
N SER A 740 36.90 24.92 26.14
CA SER A 740 38.12 24.20 26.52
C SER A 740 38.15 22.78 25.93
N ARG A 741 39.34 22.18 25.81
CA ARG A 741 39.48 20.78 25.37
C ARG A 741 40.51 20.00 26.17
N VAL A 742 40.29 18.70 26.29
CA VAL A 742 41.26 17.74 26.85
C VAL A 742 41.76 16.85 25.72
N THR A 743 43.07 16.70 25.62
CA THR A 743 43.74 15.90 24.60
C THR A 743 44.62 14.85 25.26
N ILE A 744 44.48 13.59 24.84
CA ILE A 744 45.40 12.49 25.16
C ILE A 744 46.16 12.15 23.90
N LYS A 745 47.49 12.18 23.92
CA LYS A 745 48.28 11.83 22.75
C LYS A 745 49.63 11.25 23.09
N GLU A 746 50.13 10.45 22.15
CA GLU A 746 51.50 9.97 22.08
C GLU A 746 52.31 10.97 21.23
N GLU A 747 53.45 11.44 21.75
CA GLU A 747 54.36 12.34 21.02
C GLU A 747 55.74 11.72 20.87
N ASN A 748 56.32 11.92 19.69
CA ASN A 748 57.75 11.75 19.43
C ASN A 748 58.36 13.16 19.34
N GLU A 749 58.96 13.63 20.43
CA GLU A 749 59.68 14.91 20.41
C GLU A 749 61.12 14.65 19.92
N TYR A 750 61.52 15.38 18.88
CA TYR A 750 62.85 15.43 18.26
C TYR A 750 63.99 14.64 18.94
N GLY A 751 64.22 13.40 18.50
CA GLY A 751 65.56 12.84 18.36
C GLY A 751 66.27 12.25 19.59
N THR A 752 65.61 11.98 20.73
CA THR A 752 66.19 11.12 21.78
C THR A 752 65.17 10.15 22.35
N ASP A 753 65.57 8.87 22.43
CA ASP A 753 64.82 7.65 22.73
C ASP A 753 63.82 7.70 23.91
N GLY A 754 62.62 8.23 23.66
CA GLY A 754 61.49 8.06 24.57
C GLY A 754 60.16 8.38 23.91
N THR A 755 59.31 7.37 23.76
CA THR A 755 57.90 7.56 23.41
C THR A 755 57.16 8.10 24.64
N TYR A 756 56.49 9.24 24.52
CA TYR A 756 55.82 9.89 25.66
C TYR A 756 54.31 9.99 25.46
N GLY A 757 53.56 9.43 26.40
CA GLY A 757 52.13 9.71 26.53
C GLY A 757 51.92 11.03 27.26
N SER A 758 50.96 11.84 26.83
CA SER A 758 50.57 13.05 27.56
C SER A 758 49.06 13.24 27.62
N ILE A 759 48.57 13.84 28.71
CA ILE A 759 47.21 14.35 28.87
C ILE A 759 47.30 15.86 29.03
N ARG A 760 46.70 16.62 28.11
CA ARG A 760 46.75 18.09 28.08
C ARG A 760 45.37 18.68 28.20
N VAL A 761 45.28 19.78 28.92
CA VAL A 761 44.09 20.61 29.00
C VAL A 761 44.40 21.95 28.35
N TYR A 762 43.56 22.36 27.42
CA TYR A 762 43.62 23.64 26.72
C TYR A 762 42.44 24.50 27.15
N ASP A 763 42.68 25.80 27.29
CA ASP A 763 41.62 26.78 27.48
C ASP A 763 40.94 27.18 26.16
N ASN A 764 40.01 28.13 26.24
CA ASN A 764 39.24 28.64 25.09
C ASN A 764 40.11 29.37 24.05
N ASN A 765 41.30 29.84 24.42
CA ASN A 765 42.26 30.49 23.51
C ASN A 765 43.22 29.49 22.87
N ASN A 766 43.03 28.20 23.16
CA ASN A 766 43.91 27.11 22.74
C ASN A 766 45.30 27.15 23.40
N ASP A 767 45.41 27.84 24.55
CA ASP A 767 46.62 27.84 25.37
C ASP A 767 46.66 26.61 26.28
N LYS A 768 47.84 26.00 26.42
CA LYS A 768 48.05 24.81 27.27
C LYS A 768 48.11 25.22 28.73
N VAL A 769 47.09 24.86 29.51
CA VAL A 769 46.98 25.23 30.93
C VAL A 769 47.41 24.12 31.90
N ILE A 770 47.27 22.86 31.47
CA ILE A 770 47.72 21.67 32.21
C ILE A 770 48.34 20.69 31.21
N ASP A 771 49.48 20.10 31.57
CA ASP A 771 50.17 19.06 30.80
C ASP A 771 50.66 17.97 31.76
N ILE A 772 50.10 16.77 31.65
CA ILE A 772 50.50 15.59 32.40
C ILE A 772 51.29 14.70 31.46
N GLY A 773 52.61 14.69 31.60
CA GLY A 773 53.51 13.85 30.83
C GLY A 773 53.81 12.54 31.54
N PHE A 774 53.75 11.44 30.80
CA PHE A 774 54.24 10.13 31.19
C PHE A 774 55.52 9.87 30.41
N LYS A 775 56.67 10.11 31.04
CA LYS A 775 57.96 10.06 30.37
C LYS A 775 58.81 8.88 30.80
N ASP A 776 59.22 8.04 29.85
CA ASP A 776 60.40 7.19 29.98
C ASP A 776 61.67 8.05 29.80
N GLY A 777 62.24 8.52 30.91
CA GLY A 777 63.48 9.31 30.83
C GLY A 777 64.61 8.50 30.17
N ASN A 778 65.62 9.19 29.61
CA ASN A 778 66.80 8.61 28.93
C ASN A 778 67.66 7.63 29.76
N GLU A 779 67.24 7.22 30.97
CA GLU A 779 67.94 6.29 31.85
C GLU A 779 66.94 5.50 32.74
N ASN A 780 66.09 4.64 32.15
CA ASN A 780 65.29 3.61 32.84
C ASN A 780 64.48 4.04 34.08
N SER A 781 64.12 5.32 34.17
CA SER A 781 63.38 5.87 35.32
C SER A 781 62.12 6.54 34.80
N PRO A 782 60.98 5.83 34.77
CA PRO A 782 59.72 6.44 34.39
C PRO A 782 59.40 7.54 35.39
N TYR A 783 59.03 8.72 34.89
CA TYR A 783 58.55 9.79 35.72
C TYR A 783 57.25 10.38 35.19
N ILE A 784 56.39 10.79 36.11
CA ILE A 784 55.18 11.54 35.82
C ILE A 784 55.49 13.01 36.07
N SER A 785 55.28 13.87 35.07
CA SER A 785 55.34 15.31 35.25
C SER A 785 53.96 15.92 35.11
N ILE A 786 53.56 16.74 36.07
CA ILE A 786 52.35 17.57 35.99
C ILE A 786 52.83 19.01 35.91
N THR A 787 52.58 19.63 34.76
CA THR A 787 52.91 21.02 34.51
C THR A 787 51.62 21.81 34.46
N SER A 788 51.51 22.87 35.25
CA SER A 788 50.45 23.86 35.14
C SER A 788 51.08 25.22 34.90
N GLY A 789 50.56 25.96 33.93
CA GLY A 789 51.07 27.27 33.59
C GLY A 789 50.04 28.10 32.87
N HIS A 790 50.12 29.42 33.06
CA HIS A 790 49.35 30.39 32.31
C HIS A 790 50.24 31.60 32.07
N GLY A 791 50.45 31.95 30.80
CA GLY A 791 51.44 32.96 30.40
C GLY A 791 52.87 32.52 30.70
N SER A 792 53.65 33.36 31.37
CA SER A 792 55.08 33.13 31.65
C SER A 792 55.36 32.44 33.01
N THR A 793 54.32 32.12 33.78
CA THR A 793 54.40 31.42 35.06
C THR A 793 54.18 29.93 34.90
N LEU A 794 55.05 29.12 35.52
CA LEU A 794 55.10 27.67 35.34
C LEU A 794 55.29 26.96 36.68
N SER A 795 54.39 26.04 37.02
CA SER A 795 54.55 25.12 38.14
C SER A 795 54.68 23.69 37.61
N ILE A 796 55.72 22.99 38.05
CA ILE A 796 56.02 21.62 37.65
C ILE A 796 56.09 20.76 38.92
N LEU A 797 55.35 19.66 38.92
CA LEU A 797 55.53 18.55 39.86
C LEU A 797 56.07 17.35 39.06
N SER A 798 57.23 16.86 39.41
CA SER A 798 57.81 15.66 38.81
C SER A 798 57.96 14.55 39.85
N ILE A 799 57.52 13.35 39.52
CA ILE A 799 57.56 12.17 40.39
C ILE A 799 58.32 11.07 39.66
N SER A 800 59.49 10.68 40.17
CA SER A 800 60.28 9.55 39.70
C SER A 800 60.51 8.54 40.83
N THR A 801 61.12 7.39 40.52
CA THR A 801 61.32 6.26 41.44
C THR A 801 61.95 6.64 42.79
N ASN A 802 62.77 7.70 42.85
CA ASN A 802 63.51 8.09 44.06
C ASN A 802 63.38 9.59 44.42
N ILE A 803 62.71 10.39 43.59
CA ILE A 803 62.66 11.84 43.73
C ILE A 803 61.25 12.34 43.44
N ILE A 804 60.70 13.12 44.36
CA ILE A 804 59.55 14.00 44.10
C ILE A 804 60.10 15.43 44.07
N SER A 805 60.00 16.11 42.93
CA SER A 805 60.39 17.51 42.81
C SER A 805 59.19 18.41 42.51
N MET A 806 59.17 19.57 43.16
CA MET A 806 58.25 20.65 42.87
C MET A 806 59.05 21.86 42.47
N MET A 807 58.85 22.38 41.27
CA MET A 807 59.45 23.62 40.79
C MET A 807 58.34 24.64 40.53
N ASN A 808 58.57 25.87 40.94
CA ASN A 808 57.79 27.02 40.52
C ASN A 808 58.74 28.01 39.85
N SER A 809 58.41 28.45 38.64
CA SER A 809 59.17 29.39 37.83
C SER A 809 58.29 30.57 37.48
N THR A 810 58.85 31.76 37.67
CA THR A 810 58.28 33.02 37.18
C THR A 810 59.02 33.39 35.90
N GLY A 811 58.32 33.98 34.93
CA GLY A 811 58.81 34.25 33.57
C GLY A 811 60.11 35.06 33.45
N ASP A 812 60.61 35.58 34.56
CA ASP A 812 61.80 36.42 34.66
C ASP A 812 63.09 35.60 34.91
N GLY A 813 63.02 34.26 34.81
CA GLY A 813 64.17 33.36 34.99
C GLY A 813 64.49 33.02 36.44
N GLU A 814 63.63 33.40 37.38
CA GLU A 814 63.69 32.93 38.77
C GLU A 814 62.86 31.65 38.95
N SER A 815 63.51 30.60 39.47
CA SER A 815 62.88 29.33 39.83
C SER A 815 63.20 28.91 41.26
N ASP A 816 62.16 28.54 42.00
CA ASP A 816 62.28 27.91 43.32
C ASP A 816 61.89 26.44 43.18
N GLU A 817 62.72 25.55 43.71
CA GLU A 817 62.54 24.11 43.54
C GLU A 817 62.80 23.34 44.84
N VAL A 818 61.96 22.36 45.11
CA VAL A 818 62.04 21.50 46.31
C VAL A 818 62.07 20.05 45.88
N TRP A 819 63.10 19.32 46.29
CA TRP A 819 63.24 17.89 46.02
C TRP A 819 63.12 17.11 47.31
N LEU A 820 62.23 16.12 47.33
CA LEU A 820 62.21 15.06 48.32
C LEU A 820 62.86 13.83 47.70
N ASP A 821 64.07 13.52 48.15
CA ASP A 821 64.91 12.45 47.64
C ASP A 821 65.05 11.34 48.67
N THR A 822 64.88 10.09 48.27
CA THR A 822 64.98 8.94 49.19
C THR A 822 66.40 8.72 49.72
N MET A 823 67.43 9.13 48.96
CA MET A 823 68.85 9.01 49.31
C MET A 823 69.38 10.27 50.01
N TYR A 824 68.93 11.45 49.58
CA TYR A 824 69.50 12.74 50.02
C TYR A 824 68.56 13.57 50.92
N GLY A 825 67.32 13.15 51.14
CA GLY A 825 66.33 13.83 51.97
C GLY A 825 65.68 15.04 51.29
N LEU A 826 65.27 16.04 52.08
CA LEU A 826 64.57 17.23 51.59
C LEU A 826 65.55 18.35 51.22
N ARG A 827 65.60 18.72 49.93
CA ARG A 827 66.51 19.72 49.36
C ARG A 827 65.72 20.89 48.76
N PHE A 828 66.21 22.11 48.97
CA PHE A 828 65.65 23.35 48.45
C PHE A 828 66.67 24.03 47.53
N PHE A 829 66.25 24.38 46.33
CA PHE A 829 67.05 25.02 45.30
C PHE A 829 66.42 26.36 44.92
N LYS A 830 67.26 27.33 44.57
CA LYS A 830 66.85 28.56 43.90
C LYS A 830 67.73 28.75 42.67
N ASN A 831 67.12 28.89 41.50
CA ASN A 831 67.75 28.97 40.18
C ASN A 831 68.72 27.80 39.93
N GLY A 832 68.32 26.58 40.32
CA GLY A 832 69.13 25.36 40.20
C GLY A 832 70.27 25.23 41.22
N ILE A 833 70.47 26.22 42.10
CA ILE A 833 71.53 26.20 43.12
C ILE A 833 70.95 25.74 44.46
N LEU A 834 71.52 24.70 45.06
CA LEU A 834 71.12 24.20 46.38
C LEU A 834 71.29 25.29 47.45
N LYS A 835 70.21 25.63 48.15
CA LYS A 835 70.18 26.61 49.24
C LYS A 835 70.07 25.97 50.62
N LYS A 836 69.36 24.86 50.73
CA LYS A 836 69.15 24.18 52.01
C LYS A 836 68.94 22.69 51.79
N SER A 837 69.48 21.85 52.67
CA SER A 837 69.31 20.40 52.63
C SER A 837 69.04 19.86 54.03
N TYR A 838 68.12 18.91 54.12
CA TYR A 838 67.82 18.12 55.30
C TYR A 838 68.04 16.66 54.92
N PRO A 839 69.04 15.97 55.48
CA PRO A 839 69.38 14.61 55.06
C PRO A 839 68.23 13.63 55.33
N ALA A 840 68.14 12.57 54.50
CA ALA A 840 67.24 11.45 54.74
C ALA A 840 67.61 10.76 56.08
N ARG A 841 66.60 10.26 56.79
CA ARG A 841 66.81 9.52 58.06
C ARG A 841 67.07 8.05 57.83
#